data_AF-A0A8T6I5V2-F1
#
_entry.id   AF-A0A8T6I5V2-F1
#
_cell.length_a   1.000
_cell.length_b   1.000
_cell.length_c   1.000
_cell.angle_alpha   90.00
_cell.angle_beta   90.00
_cell.angle_gamma   90.00
#
_symmetry.space_group_name_H-M   'P 1'
#
loop_
_entity.id
_entity.type
_entity.pdbx_description
1 polymer ?
#
loop_
_entity_poly.entity_id
_entity_poly.type
_entity_poly.pdbx_seq_one_letter_code
_entity_poly.pdbx_strand_id
1 'polypeptide(L)'
;MAEADALVARTGDPLPATTPHHLLRDFASRGLVVLGPDDLGVATAIHDLIYEKERQAVAAGRYITAALIPEVLDVIESPGVVAACDRLLGRNWAIVPFTHNTPFASGSRDQHWHKDDNGPYNMRRQRHHQAVQIEMLYYPQEVRADNGPTATVPYSQYWTFNHEENHDNFAGADHLDFNYQVDGMERIPVSGPDSPYDAEDIVARRTAHDVRMREAVRNTGWPLLAPFEAAPLKAGSVVIYSHNLFHRGNHRRDDWRTWKDRPRFMWRFWLHRTTDPDGEEPDDVDWNAIGIDPMTGVDLNQAPDDATVLWRHHHHWVHCGSPPAPRPETRAFSSAARKREAQELFARLHAPGDANESCRIGAAYKLASNGDAVLATRLLGKALNSERESVRRAGIYGLVAAGPEATDVLVEAAASPVKWVRKAGVYGLGEVAPLTREVVDAVTDRLANDPSTYVRSAAGISLGCLGRRAIATGIGKSLVPECANALIDCLAHEENRLAMNIAQNRSIKFVRPTDECDVCEGIGINYGTERFKRVRSVVRENVLTSMVVLCSHGTAVLGNALDRVVAGLIEVVRTDENVFSVGSALDAVNRLANLGDGDADIGRTLTALLEDMPIHSWEPLVRGGFERSAVGRFTQSEIDRP
;
A
#
# COMPACT_ATOMS: atom_id res chain seq x y z
N MET A 1 4.70 -37.40 4.56
CA MET A 1 3.71 -38.38 4.09
C MET A 1 2.36 -37.69 4.16
N ALA A 2 1.75 -37.45 2.98
CA ALA A 2 0.39 -37.01 2.64
C ALA A 2 -0.38 -36.05 3.57
N GLU A 3 -1.01 -35.04 2.97
CA GLU A 3 -1.87 -33.98 3.56
C GLU A 3 -1.14 -32.76 4.15
N ALA A 4 -0.29 -32.14 3.32
CA ALA A 4 -0.25 -30.68 3.24
C ALA A 4 -0.64 -30.27 1.82
N ASP A 5 -1.68 -30.95 1.30
CA ASP A 5 -2.46 -30.43 0.20
C ASP A 5 -3.02 -29.10 0.66
N ALA A 6 -3.09 -28.14 -0.28
CA ALA A 6 -3.65 -26.82 -0.06
C ALA A 6 -4.84 -26.91 0.89
N LEU A 7 -4.97 -25.96 1.81
CA LEU A 7 -6.20 -25.81 2.55
C LEU A 7 -7.28 -25.40 1.55
N VAL A 8 -7.77 -26.39 0.81
CA VAL A 8 -8.90 -26.34 -0.10
C VAL A 8 -10.05 -25.95 0.78
N ALA A 9 -10.72 -24.87 0.38
CA ALA A 9 -11.93 -24.36 0.98
C ALA A 9 -12.77 -25.51 1.55
N ARG A 10 -12.92 -25.50 2.88
CA ARG A 10 -13.98 -26.26 3.53
C ARG A 10 -15.28 -25.81 2.87
N THR A 11 -15.98 -26.76 2.25
CA THR A 11 -17.36 -26.69 1.76
C THR A 11 -17.63 -25.61 0.69
N GLY A 12 -18.67 -25.80 -0.14
CA GLY A 12 -19.09 -24.80 -1.13
C GLY A 12 -19.69 -23.52 -0.51
N ASP A 13 -19.38 -23.25 0.75
CA ASP A 13 -19.88 -22.11 1.49
C ASP A 13 -19.02 -20.87 1.19
N PRO A 14 -19.62 -19.66 1.17
CA PRO A 14 -18.85 -18.43 1.03
C PRO A 14 -17.80 -18.28 2.14
N LEU A 15 -16.65 -17.68 1.78
CA LEU A 15 -15.65 -17.30 2.77
C LEU A 15 -16.27 -16.47 3.89
N PRO A 16 -15.87 -16.70 5.15
CA PRO A 16 -16.42 -15.97 6.28
C PRO A 16 -16.04 -14.49 6.19
N ALA A 17 -17.05 -13.62 6.24
CA ALA A 17 -16.84 -12.18 6.33
C ALA A 17 -16.15 -11.83 7.67
N THR A 18 -15.24 -10.86 7.63
CA THR A 18 -14.59 -10.30 8.81
C THR A 18 -15.58 -9.38 9.54
N THR A 19 -15.90 -9.73 10.78
CA THR A 19 -16.78 -8.89 11.60
C THR A 19 -16.08 -7.60 12.01
N PRO A 20 -16.81 -6.50 12.24
CA PRO A 20 -16.22 -5.27 12.75
C PRO A 20 -15.37 -5.51 14.02
N HIS A 21 -15.83 -6.33 14.95
CA HIS A 21 -15.08 -6.61 16.18
C HIS A 21 -13.66 -7.14 15.94
N HIS A 22 -13.47 -7.95 14.89
CA HIS A 22 -12.19 -8.60 14.59
C HIS A 22 -11.33 -7.85 13.56
N LEU A 23 -11.88 -6.84 12.88
CA LEU A 23 -11.26 -6.16 11.74
C LEU A 23 -9.79 -5.79 11.97
N LEU A 24 -9.49 -5.05 13.05
CA LEU A 24 -8.14 -4.55 13.33
C LEU A 24 -7.17 -5.67 13.74
N ARG A 25 -7.64 -6.62 14.56
CA ARG A 25 -6.86 -7.78 14.99
C ARG A 25 -6.47 -8.65 13.80
N ASP A 26 -7.46 -9.02 12.99
CA ASP A 26 -7.29 -9.88 11.83
C ASP A 26 -6.42 -9.19 10.77
N PHE A 27 -6.60 -7.89 10.55
CA PHE A 27 -5.74 -7.16 9.63
C PHE A 27 -4.29 -7.04 10.13
N ALA A 28 -4.07 -6.80 11.42
CA ALA A 28 -2.73 -6.71 12.00
C ALA A 28 -1.95 -8.04 11.92
N SER A 29 -2.61 -9.19 12.05
CA SER A 29 -1.95 -10.51 11.94
C SER A 29 -1.94 -11.04 10.50
N ARG A 30 -3.12 -11.28 9.93
CA ARG A 30 -3.30 -11.94 8.62
C ARG A 30 -3.00 -11.01 7.46
N GLY A 31 -3.17 -9.70 7.63
CA GLY A 31 -3.02 -8.70 6.56
C GLY A 31 -4.14 -8.73 5.52
N LEU A 32 -5.24 -9.45 5.78
CA LEU A 32 -6.36 -9.68 4.84
C LEU A 32 -7.69 -9.71 5.60
N VAL A 33 -8.69 -9.02 5.09
CA VAL A 33 -10.07 -9.04 5.59
C VAL A 33 -11.06 -9.04 4.42
N VAL A 34 -12.26 -9.58 4.65
CA VAL A 34 -13.33 -9.65 3.64
C VAL A 34 -14.58 -9.01 4.21
N LEU A 35 -15.16 -8.05 3.49
CA LEU A 35 -16.46 -7.47 3.83
C LEU A 35 -17.54 -8.19 3.00
N GLY A 36 -18.57 -8.68 3.70
CA GLY A 36 -19.73 -9.30 3.06
C GLY A 36 -20.64 -8.22 2.45
N PRO A 37 -21.33 -8.51 1.33
CA PRO A 37 -22.24 -7.54 0.69
C PRO A 37 -23.36 -7.07 1.62
N ASP A 38 -23.81 -7.97 2.51
CA ASP A 38 -24.89 -7.72 3.47
C ASP A 38 -24.52 -6.62 4.50
N ASP A 39 -23.22 -6.39 4.73
CA ASP A 39 -22.70 -5.42 5.70
C ASP A 39 -22.29 -4.08 5.05
N LEU A 40 -22.33 -3.96 3.72
CA LEU A 40 -21.86 -2.76 3.02
C LEU A 40 -22.85 -1.60 3.13
N GLY A 41 -24.14 -1.89 3.25
CA GLY A 41 -25.20 -0.87 3.18
C GLY A 41 -25.49 -0.40 1.75
N VAL A 42 -25.18 -1.23 0.74
CA VAL A 42 -25.52 -1.00 -0.68
C VAL A 42 -26.62 -1.96 -1.09
N ALA A 43 -27.59 -1.50 -1.88
CA ALA A 43 -28.63 -2.38 -2.41
C ALA A 43 -28.04 -3.41 -3.37
N THR A 44 -28.42 -4.68 -3.24
CA THR A 44 -27.89 -5.79 -4.08
C THR A 44 -28.02 -5.52 -5.59
N ALA A 45 -29.10 -4.85 -6.01
CA ALA A 45 -29.33 -4.48 -7.41
C ALA A 45 -28.23 -3.58 -8.02
N ILE A 46 -27.48 -2.84 -7.19
CA ILE A 46 -26.35 -2.02 -7.65
C ILE A 46 -25.19 -2.91 -8.13
N HIS A 47 -24.92 -4.02 -7.42
CA HIS A 47 -23.86 -4.95 -7.82
C HIS A 47 -24.18 -5.60 -9.18
N ASP A 48 -25.44 -6.03 -9.37
CA ASP A 48 -25.92 -6.57 -10.65
C ASP A 48 -25.86 -5.54 -11.78
N LEU A 49 -26.22 -4.29 -11.50
CA LEU A 49 -26.16 -3.19 -12.46
C LEU A 49 -24.73 -2.89 -12.90
N ILE A 50 -23.78 -2.83 -11.95
CA ILE A 50 -22.35 -2.65 -12.25
C ILE A 50 -21.88 -3.80 -13.14
N TYR A 51 -22.15 -5.05 -12.74
CA TYR A 51 -21.73 -6.22 -13.50
C TYR A 51 -22.28 -6.22 -14.93
N GLU A 52 -23.55 -5.87 -15.12
CA GLU A 52 -24.15 -5.81 -16.44
C GLU A 52 -23.52 -4.73 -17.33
N LYS A 53 -23.28 -3.54 -16.79
CA LYS A 53 -22.61 -2.46 -17.53
C LYS A 53 -21.18 -2.83 -17.91
N GLU A 54 -20.44 -3.53 -17.05
CA GLU A 54 -19.10 -4.03 -17.36
C GLU A 54 -19.14 -5.04 -18.52
N ARG A 55 -20.08 -5.99 -18.49
CA ARG A 55 -20.24 -6.96 -19.59
C ARG A 55 -20.51 -6.25 -20.91
N GLN A 56 -21.41 -5.26 -20.91
CA GLN A 56 -21.74 -4.48 -22.10
C GLN A 56 -20.54 -3.67 -22.61
N ALA A 57 -19.80 -3.02 -21.70
CA ALA A 57 -18.62 -2.23 -22.04
C ALA A 57 -17.50 -3.09 -22.63
N VAL A 58 -17.19 -4.24 -22.03
CA VAL A 58 -16.21 -5.19 -22.57
C VAL A 58 -16.64 -5.75 -23.92
N ALA A 59 -17.92 -6.12 -24.08
CA ALA A 59 -18.45 -6.59 -25.36
C ALA A 59 -18.34 -5.52 -26.46
N ALA A 60 -18.47 -4.25 -26.09
CA ALA A 60 -18.30 -3.10 -26.99
C ALA A 60 -16.83 -2.65 -27.17
N GLY A 61 -15.86 -3.30 -26.51
CA GLY A 61 -14.45 -2.94 -26.57
C GLY A 61 -14.13 -1.57 -25.93
N ARG A 62 -14.97 -1.09 -25.01
CA ARG A 62 -14.79 0.20 -24.34
C ARG A 62 -13.94 0.09 -23.08
N TYR A 63 -13.12 1.10 -22.82
CA TYR A 63 -12.43 1.24 -21.54
C TYR A 63 -13.44 1.52 -20.42
N ILE A 64 -13.33 0.80 -19.31
CA ILE A 64 -14.22 0.95 -18.16
C ILE A 64 -13.59 1.92 -17.17
N THR A 65 -14.35 2.94 -16.78
CA THR A 65 -13.98 3.97 -15.81
C THR A 65 -15.17 4.26 -14.89
N ALA A 66 -14.94 4.95 -13.78
CA ALA A 66 -16.03 5.48 -12.95
C ALA A 66 -16.90 6.52 -13.67
N ALA A 67 -16.46 7.07 -14.81
CA ALA A 67 -17.30 7.90 -15.65
C ALA A 67 -18.39 7.07 -16.38
N LEU A 68 -17.98 5.91 -16.91
CA LEU A 68 -18.87 4.98 -17.62
C LEU A 68 -19.78 4.19 -16.68
N ILE A 69 -19.26 3.81 -15.51
CA ILE A 69 -19.97 3.02 -14.50
C ILE A 69 -19.91 3.76 -13.15
N PRO A 70 -20.66 4.86 -13.01
CA PRO A 70 -20.55 5.73 -11.84
C PRO A 70 -21.14 5.09 -10.57
N GLU A 71 -21.92 4.01 -10.69
CA GLU A 71 -22.41 3.23 -9.54
C GLU A 71 -21.29 2.62 -8.69
N VAL A 72 -20.07 2.46 -9.24
CA VAL A 72 -18.91 2.01 -8.44
C VAL A 72 -18.58 3.00 -7.31
N LEU A 73 -18.86 4.29 -7.53
CA LEU A 73 -18.64 5.33 -6.53
C LEU A 73 -19.60 5.15 -5.32
N ASP A 74 -20.78 4.57 -5.54
CA ASP A 74 -21.74 4.28 -4.47
C ASP A 74 -21.25 3.12 -3.58
N VAL A 75 -20.40 2.24 -4.12
CA VAL A 75 -19.72 1.18 -3.36
C VAL A 75 -18.58 1.75 -2.52
N ILE A 76 -17.77 2.63 -3.11
CA ILE A 76 -16.65 3.31 -2.42
C ILE A 76 -17.15 4.12 -1.23
N GLU A 77 -18.26 4.85 -1.40
CA GLU A 77 -18.91 5.66 -0.36
C GLU A 77 -19.90 4.87 0.51
N SER A 78 -19.98 3.55 0.36
CA SER A 78 -20.91 2.74 1.13
C SER A 78 -20.58 2.76 2.63
N PRO A 79 -21.58 2.80 3.53
CA PRO A 79 -21.33 2.88 4.97
C PRO A 79 -20.40 1.81 5.51
N GLY A 80 -20.50 0.56 5.03
CA GLY A 80 -19.66 -0.54 5.48
C GLY A 80 -18.21 -0.43 5.00
N VAL A 81 -17.97 -0.01 3.75
CA VAL A 81 -16.61 0.25 3.24
C VAL A 81 -15.98 1.40 3.99
N VAL A 82 -16.69 2.53 4.11
CA VAL A 82 -16.19 3.72 4.81
C VAL A 82 -15.88 3.39 6.27
N ALA A 83 -16.76 2.69 6.99
CA ALA A 83 -16.52 2.32 8.38
C ALA A 83 -15.32 1.38 8.56
N ALA A 84 -15.13 0.42 7.65
CA ALA A 84 -13.97 -0.48 7.71
C ALA A 84 -12.66 0.28 7.40
N CYS A 85 -12.65 1.10 6.35
CA CYS A 85 -11.50 1.89 5.96
C CYS A 85 -11.17 2.99 6.97
N ASP A 86 -12.15 3.64 7.60
CA ASP A 86 -11.91 4.63 8.67
C ASP A 86 -11.18 4.00 9.86
N ARG A 87 -11.46 2.74 10.19
CA ARG A 87 -10.72 2.02 11.24
C ARG A 87 -9.33 1.61 10.80
N LEU A 88 -9.16 1.18 9.56
CA LEU A 88 -7.86 0.68 9.05
C LEU A 88 -6.89 1.80 8.64
N LEU A 89 -7.39 2.90 8.10
CA LEU A 89 -6.63 4.01 7.51
C LEU A 89 -6.92 5.36 8.18
N GLY A 90 -7.83 5.45 9.15
CA GLY A 90 -8.28 6.73 9.67
C GLY A 90 -9.29 7.42 8.75
N ARG A 91 -9.98 8.42 9.30
CA ARG A 91 -10.97 9.22 8.56
C ARG A 91 -10.33 9.95 7.38
N ASN A 92 -11.16 10.32 6.41
CA ASN A 92 -10.77 11.06 5.20
C ASN A 92 -9.71 10.35 4.36
N TRP A 93 -9.59 9.04 4.45
CA TRP A 93 -8.66 8.25 3.64
C TRP A 93 -8.80 8.60 2.14
N ALA A 94 -7.71 8.43 1.40
CA ALA A 94 -7.60 8.86 0.02
C ALA A 94 -7.39 7.68 -0.92
N ILE A 95 -7.77 7.85 -2.18
CA ILE A 95 -7.53 6.89 -3.27
C ILE A 95 -6.43 7.48 -4.15
N VAL A 96 -5.49 6.65 -4.60
CA VAL A 96 -4.48 7.12 -5.55
C VAL A 96 -5.16 7.34 -6.93
N PRO A 97 -5.01 8.53 -7.53
CA PRO A 97 -5.68 8.88 -8.78
C PRO A 97 -5.08 8.12 -9.97
N PHE A 98 -5.94 7.75 -10.93
CA PHE A 98 -5.55 7.09 -12.19
C PHE A 98 -4.77 5.77 -12.07
N THR A 99 -4.62 5.19 -10.88
CA THR A 99 -3.91 3.91 -10.68
C THR A 99 -4.86 2.74 -10.71
N HIS A 100 -4.96 2.04 -11.84
CA HIS A 100 -5.67 0.75 -11.95
C HIS A 100 -7.11 0.75 -11.38
N ASN A 101 -7.75 1.93 -11.26
CA ASN A 101 -9.13 2.14 -10.77
C ASN A 101 -10.14 1.72 -11.86
N THR A 102 -10.04 0.48 -12.32
CA THR A 102 -10.78 -0.11 -13.43
C THR A 102 -10.91 -1.62 -13.19
N PRO A 103 -11.95 -2.28 -13.72
CA PRO A 103 -12.10 -3.71 -13.51
C PRO A 103 -11.11 -4.53 -14.33
N PHE A 104 -10.53 -5.53 -13.67
CA PHE A 104 -9.70 -6.56 -14.29
C PHE A 104 -10.54 -7.82 -14.56
N ALA A 105 -10.53 -8.31 -15.80
CA ALA A 105 -11.11 -9.61 -16.13
C ALA A 105 -10.14 -10.75 -15.78
N SER A 106 -10.66 -11.87 -15.22
CA SER A 106 -9.86 -13.10 -15.14
C SER A 106 -9.59 -13.67 -16.53
N GLY A 107 -8.49 -14.42 -16.65
CA GLY A 107 -8.13 -15.07 -17.90
C GLY A 107 -7.31 -16.33 -17.70
N SER A 108 -6.60 -16.71 -18.76
CA SER A 108 -5.80 -17.95 -18.83
C SER A 108 -4.45 -17.90 -18.14
N ARG A 109 -3.96 -16.71 -17.79
CA ARG A 109 -2.59 -16.52 -17.31
C ARG A 109 -2.53 -16.29 -15.82
N ASP A 110 -1.44 -16.76 -15.25
CA ASP A 110 -1.02 -16.48 -13.88
C ASP A 110 -0.07 -15.30 -13.83
N GLN A 111 -0.15 -14.55 -12.73
CA GLN A 111 0.96 -13.69 -12.29
C GLN A 111 1.84 -14.46 -11.31
N HIS A 112 3.09 -14.02 -11.20
CA HIS A 112 4.00 -14.41 -10.11
C HIS A 112 3.57 -13.77 -8.78
N TRP A 113 4.05 -14.32 -7.66
CA TRP A 113 3.89 -13.70 -6.34
C TRP A 113 4.67 -12.41 -6.24
N HIS A 114 3.96 -11.31 -5.97
CA HIS A 114 4.57 -10.00 -5.83
C HIS A 114 3.96 -9.17 -4.69
N LYS A 115 4.71 -8.17 -4.23
CA LYS A 115 4.18 -6.96 -3.58
C LYS A 115 4.38 -5.81 -4.56
N ASP A 116 3.32 -5.09 -4.90
CA ASP A 116 3.47 -3.91 -5.75
C ASP A 116 4.44 -2.89 -5.14
N ASP A 117 5.02 -2.06 -5.99
CA ASP A 117 5.78 -0.91 -5.53
C ASP A 117 4.86 0.07 -4.79
N ASN A 118 5.37 0.71 -3.74
CA ASN A 118 4.58 1.68 -2.99
C ASN A 118 4.23 2.87 -3.91
N GLY A 119 2.94 3.16 -4.04
CA GLY A 119 2.46 4.32 -4.77
C GLY A 119 2.99 5.62 -4.14
N PRO A 120 3.46 6.59 -4.95
CA PRO A 120 3.72 6.50 -6.40
C PRO A 120 4.98 5.67 -6.70
N TYR A 121 4.89 4.67 -7.59
CA TYR A 121 5.91 3.66 -7.93
C TYR A 121 7.38 4.12 -7.73
N ASN A 122 8.02 3.70 -6.63
CA ASN A 122 9.23 4.32 -6.08
C ASN A 122 10.39 3.35 -5.81
N MET A 123 10.83 2.59 -6.80
CA MET A 123 12.19 2.04 -6.83
C MET A 123 12.61 1.32 -5.52
N ARG A 124 11.69 0.59 -4.88
CA ARG A 124 11.90 -0.05 -3.55
C ARG A 124 12.15 0.94 -2.42
N ARG A 125 11.22 1.87 -2.23
CA ARG A 125 11.08 2.64 -0.98
C ARG A 125 10.97 1.69 0.22
N GLN A 126 11.48 2.11 1.39
CA GLN A 126 11.16 1.39 2.64
C GLN A 126 9.64 1.29 2.79
N ARG A 127 9.13 0.07 3.00
CA ARG A 127 7.70 -0.22 3.09
C ARG A 127 7.18 0.11 4.49
N HIS A 128 5.98 0.67 4.58
CA HIS A 128 5.35 0.89 5.88
C HIS A 128 4.80 -0.42 6.44
N HIS A 129 5.33 -0.94 7.54
CA HIS A 129 4.66 -2.06 8.24
C HIS A 129 3.32 -1.64 8.85
N GLN A 130 3.19 -0.36 9.21
CA GLN A 130 1.94 0.25 9.67
C GLN A 130 0.90 0.30 8.54
N ALA A 131 -0.39 0.31 8.89
CA ALA A 131 -1.50 0.42 7.95
C ALA A 131 -1.61 1.86 7.38
N VAL A 132 -0.65 2.22 6.53
CA VAL A 132 -0.58 3.51 5.82
C VAL A 132 -1.13 3.37 4.40
N GLN A 133 -0.99 2.20 3.78
CA GLN A 133 -1.52 1.87 2.45
C GLN A 133 -2.17 0.48 2.47
N ILE A 134 -3.33 0.36 1.82
CA ILE A 134 -4.06 -0.90 1.65
C ILE A 134 -4.61 -1.01 0.23
N GLU A 135 -4.86 -2.25 -0.19
CA GLU A 135 -5.51 -2.60 -1.44
C GLU A 135 -6.96 -2.98 -1.16
N MET A 136 -7.90 -2.46 -1.95
CA MET A 136 -9.30 -2.85 -1.91
C MET A 136 -9.72 -3.40 -3.26
N LEU A 137 -10.23 -4.64 -3.24
CA LEU A 137 -10.77 -5.32 -4.40
C LEU A 137 -12.28 -5.48 -4.25
N TYR A 138 -13.04 -4.97 -5.21
CA TYR A 138 -14.50 -5.11 -5.24
C TYR A 138 -14.94 -6.03 -6.38
N TYR A 139 -15.82 -6.98 -6.06
CA TYR A 139 -16.35 -7.96 -7.00
C TYR A 139 -17.86 -7.77 -7.17
N PRO A 140 -18.33 -7.25 -8.31
CA PRO A 140 -19.76 -7.02 -8.53
C PRO A 140 -20.53 -8.34 -8.78
N GLN A 141 -19.83 -9.44 -9.04
CA GLN A 141 -20.39 -10.78 -9.23
C GLN A 141 -19.80 -11.82 -8.26
N GLU A 142 -20.46 -12.98 -8.15
CA GLU A 142 -19.95 -14.13 -7.40
C GLU A 142 -18.55 -14.55 -7.90
N VAL A 143 -17.63 -14.78 -6.97
CA VAL A 143 -16.30 -15.35 -7.25
C VAL A 143 -16.29 -16.79 -6.80
N ARG A 144 -16.08 -17.70 -7.75
CA ARG A 144 -15.99 -19.13 -7.48
C ARG A 144 -14.54 -19.53 -7.24
N ALA A 145 -14.33 -20.69 -6.64
CA ALA A 145 -12.99 -21.25 -6.47
C ALA A 145 -12.28 -21.57 -7.81
N ASP A 146 -12.96 -21.50 -8.95
CA ASP A 146 -12.44 -21.87 -10.27
C ASP A 146 -12.46 -20.74 -11.32
N ASN A 147 -13.07 -19.58 -11.07
CA ASN A 147 -13.20 -18.50 -12.07
C ASN A 147 -12.09 -17.44 -11.99
N GLY A 148 -10.92 -17.82 -11.46
CA GLY A 148 -9.74 -16.98 -11.29
C GLY A 148 -9.85 -16.05 -10.09
N PRO A 149 -10.01 -16.57 -8.86
CA PRO A 149 -10.02 -15.76 -7.64
C PRO A 149 -8.64 -15.16 -7.37
N THR A 150 -8.59 -13.97 -6.79
CA THR A 150 -7.31 -13.37 -6.36
C THR A 150 -6.64 -14.26 -5.33
N ALA A 151 -5.33 -14.51 -5.52
CA ALA A 151 -4.54 -15.31 -4.61
C ALA A 151 -3.61 -14.40 -3.78
N THR A 152 -3.48 -14.70 -2.49
CA THR A 152 -2.65 -13.98 -1.51
C THR A 152 -1.80 -14.98 -0.72
N VAL A 153 -0.81 -14.46 0.01
CA VAL A 153 -0.07 -15.19 1.04
C VAL A 153 -0.30 -14.49 2.38
N PRO A 154 -1.34 -14.87 3.14
CA PRO A 154 -1.62 -14.32 4.46
C PRO A 154 -0.40 -14.36 5.40
N TYR A 155 -0.33 -13.43 6.35
CA TYR A 155 0.77 -13.29 7.34
C TYR A 155 2.13 -12.85 6.76
N SER A 156 2.22 -12.54 5.46
CA SER A 156 3.48 -12.22 4.79
C SER A 156 3.83 -10.73 4.72
N GLN A 157 2.95 -9.85 5.22
CA GLN A 157 3.05 -8.40 5.06
C GLN A 157 4.31 -7.79 5.69
N TYR A 158 4.91 -8.47 6.66
CA TYR A 158 6.10 -8.01 7.38
C TYR A 158 7.41 -8.64 6.89
N TRP A 159 7.36 -9.57 5.93
CA TRP A 159 8.54 -10.32 5.48
C TRP A 159 8.88 -9.96 4.03
N THR A 160 10.18 -9.85 3.73
CA THR A 160 10.67 -9.72 2.36
C THR A 160 12.10 -10.26 2.23
N PHE A 161 12.68 -10.18 1.04
CA PHE A 161 14.03 -10.67 0.75
C PHE A 161 15.08 -9.56 0.85
N ASN A 162 16.36 -9.95 0.90
CA ASN A 162 17.43 -9.00 0.65
C ASN A 162 17.46 -8.61 -0.83
N HIS A 163 17.15 -7.35 -1.12
CA HIS A 163 17.05 -6.86 -2.49
C HIS A 163 18.40 -6.44 -3.10
N GLU A 164 19.43 -6.24 -2.29
CA GLU A 164 20.77 -5.88 -2.77
C GLU A 164 21.59 -7.11 -3.13
N GLU A 165 21.39 -8.25 -2.46
CA GLU A 165 22.06 -9.51 -2.82
C GLU A 165 21.39 -10.19 -4.04
N ASN A 166 20.12 -9.86 -4.30
CA ASN A 166 19.33 -10.43 -5.39
C ASN A 166 19.30 -9.51 -6.63
N HIS A 167 20.49 -9.29 -7.21
CA HIS A 167 20.78 -8.31 -8.27
C HIS A 167 19.98 -8.47 -9.58
N ASP A 168 19.30 -9.60 -9.80
CA ASP A 168 18.56 -9.87 -11.04
C ASP A 168 17.11 -9.42 -11.00
N ASN A 169 16.54 -9.23 -9.81
CA ASN A 169 15.16 -8.81 -9.64
C ASN A 169 15.11 -7.30 -9.41
N PHE A 170 14.93 -6.48 -10.45
CA PHE A 170 14.56 -5.07 -10.28
C PHE A 170 13.40 -4.71 -11.20
N ALA A 171 12.18 -4.92 -10.70
CA ALA A 171 10.93 -4.55 -11.34
C ALA A 171 10.12 -3.53 -10.51
N GLY A 172 10.74 -2.83 -9.55
CA GLY A 172 10.02 -1.96 -8.60
C GLY A 172 9.21 -2.72 -7.53
N ALA A 173 8.86 -3.98 -7.77
CA ALA A 173 8.16 -4.86 -6.85
C ALA A 173 9.08 -5.85 -6.09
N ASP A 174 8.54 -6.44 -5.02
CA ASP A 174 9.15 -7.55 -4.27
C ASP A 174 8.58 -8.86 -4.84
N HIS A 175 9.42 -9.84 -5.19
CA HIS A 175 8.96 -11.12 -5.77
C HIS A 175 9.45 -12.33 -4.99
N LEU A 176 8.61 -13.35 -4.82
CA LEU A 176 9.03 -14.62 -4.20
C LEU A 176 9.87 -15.51 -5.14
N ASP A 177 9.56 -15.49 -6.42
CA ASP A 177 10.28 -16.25 -7.45
C ASP A 177 10.35 -15.43 -8.73
N PHE A 178 11.37 -14.59 -8.84
CA PHE A 178 11.57 -13.77 -10.03
C PHE A 178 11.93 -14.60 -11.26
N ASN A 179 12.50 -15.79 -11.08
CA ASN A 179 12.83 -16.67 -12.20
C ASN A 179 11.57 -17.10 -12.96
N TYR A 180 10.41 -17.13 -12.31
CA TYR A 180 9.14 -17.38 -13.02
C TYR A 180 8.92 -16.40 -14.18
N GLN A 181 9.35 -15.16 -14.00
CA GLN A 181 9.27 -14.13 -15.01
C GLN A 181 10.43 -14.19 -16.01
N VAL A 182 11.66 -14.45 -15.54
CA VAL A 182 12.85 -14.62 -16.39
C VAL A 182 12.67 -15.78 -17.36
N ASP A 183 12.15 -16.91 -16.88
CA ASP A 183 11.90 -18.12 -17.67
C ASP A 183 10.72 -17.95 -18.65
N GLY A 184 10.00 -16.83 -18.56
CA GLY A 184 8.87 -16.51 -19.44
C GLY A 184 7.60 -17.29 -19.13
N MET A 185 7.52 -18.02 -18.01
CA MET A 185 6.34 -18.81 -17.64
C MET A 185 5.08 -17.94 -17.57
N GLU A 186 5.16 -16.71 -17.04
CA GLU A 186 4.03 -15.77 -16.99
C GLU A 186 3.37 -15.49 -18.37
N ARG A 187 4.07 -15.70 -19.48
CA ARG A 187 3.52 -15.52 -20.84
C ARG A 187 2.74 -16.74 -21.33
N ILE A 188 2.97 -17.91 -20.73
CA ILE A 188 2.33 -19.17 -21.08
C ILE A 188 0.93 -19.20 -20.44
N PRO A 189 -0.15 -19.36 -21.24
CA PRO A 189 -1.49 -19.55 -20.69
C PRO A 189 -1.55 -20.89 -19.95
N VAL A 190 -1.97 -20.87 -18.69
CA VAL A 190 -2.18 -22.06 -17.85
C VAL A 190 -3.46 -22.77 -18.25
N SER A 191 -4.50 -22.02 -18.64
CA SER A 191 -5.79 -22.55 -19.08
C SER A 191 -6.26 -21.90 -20.37
N GLY A 192 -7.47 -22.24 -20.85
CA GLY A 192 -7.99 -21.70 -22.11
C GLY A 192 -7.57 -22.51 -23.35
N PRO A 193 -7.98 -22.06 -24.54
CA PRO A 193 -7.78 -22.80 -25.79
C PRO A 193 -6.31 -22.97 -26.17
N ASP A 194 -5.45 -22.05 -25.74
CA ASP A 194 -4.04 -22.01 -26.08
C ASP A 194 -3.13 -22.62 -25.00
N SER A 195 -3.72 -23.22 -23.95
CA SER A 195 -2.96 -23.86 -22.88
C SER A 195 -2.28 -25.15 -23.36
N PRO A 196 -0.99 -25.37 -23.02
CA PRO A 196 -0.32 -26.64 -23.27
C PRO A 196 -0.64 -27.72 -22.21
N TYR A 197 -1.45 -27.39 -21.19
CA TYR A 197 -1.75 -28.28 -20.07
C TYR A 197 -3.07 -29.03 -20.26
N ASP A 198 -3.11 -30.27 -19.77
CA ASP A 198 -4.34 -31.07 -19.75
C ASP A 198 -5.38 -30.48 -18.79
N ALA A 199 -6.65 -30.55 -19.17
CA ALA A 199 -7.76 -30.01 -18.38
C ALA A 199 -7.84 -30.61 -16.97
N GLU A 200 -7.48 -31.89 -16.81
CA GLU A 200 -7.45 -32.56 -15.51
C GLU A 200 -6.40 -31.93 -14.59
N ASP A 201 -5.20 -31.65 -15.11
CA ASP A 201 -4.13 -31.04 -14.32
C ASP A 201 -4.42 -29.57 -13.97
N ILE A 202 -5.10 -28.84 -14.86
CA ILE A 202 -5.58 -27.48 -14.59
C ILE A 202 -6.59 -27.49 -13.42
N VAL A 203 -7.59 -28.36 -13.47
CA VAL A 203 -8.63 -28.46 -12.43
C VAL A 203 -8.03 -28.95 -11.12
N ALA A 204 -7.12 -29.93 -11.17
CA ALA A 204 -6.45 -30.49 -10.00
C ALA A 204 -5.29 -29.64 -9.48
N ARG A 205 -4.97 -28.51 -10.11
CA ARG A 205 -3.87 -27.60 -9.72
C ARG A 205 -2.51 -28.28 -9.73
N ARG A 206 -2.24 -29.08 -10.75
CA ARG A 206 -0.99 -29.87 -10.91
C ARG A 206 -0.13 -29.39 -12.08
N THR A 207 -0.48 -28.26 -12.70
CA THR A 207 0.36 -27.68 -13.75
C THR A 207 1.74 -27.29 -13.19
N ALA A 208 2.72 -27.11 -14.06
CA ALA A 208 4.04 -26.64 -13.63
C ALA A 208 3.97 -25.25 -12.96
N HIS A 209 2.99 -24.42 -13.34
CA HIS A 209 2.74 -23.13 -12.71
C HIS A 209 2.25 -23.30 -11.27
N ASP A 210 1.27 -24.18 -11.05
CA ASP A 210 0.71 -24.45 -9.73
C ASP A 210 1.76 -24.98 -8.75
N VAL A 211 2.58 -25.94 -9.19
CA VAL A 211 3.66 -26.52 -8.39
C VAL A 211 4.66 -25.44 -8.01
N ARG A 212 5.13 -24.66 -8.99
CA ARG A 212 6.12 -23.61 -8.78
C ARG A 212 5.61 -22.48 -7.88
N MET A 213 4.35 -22.07 -8.01
CA MET A 213 3.73 -21.07 -7.14
C MET A 213 3.60 -21.54 -5.70
N ARG A 214 3.33 -22.83 -5.45
CA ARG A 214 3.35 -23.40 -4.09
C ARG A 214 4.76 -23.48 -3.53
N GLU A 215 5.72 -23.91 -4.36
CA GLU A 215 7.12 -24.02 -3.97
C GLU A 215 7.75 -22.65 -3.67
N ALA A 216 7.43 -21.61 -4.42
CA ALA A 216 7.90 -20.24 -4.16
C ALA A 216 7.57 -19.77 -2.73
N VAL A 217 6.37 -20.08 -2.23
CA VAL A 217 5.97 -19.78 -0.85
C VAL A 217 6.68 -20.70 0.14
N ARG A 218 6.68 -22.01 -0.12
CA ARG A 218 7.31 -23.01 0.77
C ARG A 218 8.81 -22.77 0.95
N ASN A 219 9.51 -22.38 -0.12
CA ASN A 219 10.95 -22.19 -0.14
C ASN A 219 11.41 -20.96 0.64
N THR A 220 10.49 -20.05 1.00
CA THR A 220 10.82 -18.93 1.90
C THR A 220 11.25 -19.42 3.28
N GLY A 221 10.71 -20.55 3.74
CA GLY A 221 10.90 -21.05 5.10
C GLY A 221 10.30 -20.15 6.19
N TRP A 222 9.52 -19.13 5.82
CA TRP A 222 8.90 -18.22 6.77
C TRP A 222 7.70 -18.87 7.46
N PRO A 223 7.42 -18.53 8.73
CA PRO A 223 6.42 -19.22 9.53
C PRO A 223 4.99 -18.92 9.07
N LEU A 224 4.11 -19.92 9.11
CA LEU A 224 2.66 -19.81 8.81
C LEU A 224 2.27 -19.56 7.34
N LEU A 225 3.22 -19.32 6.45
CA LEU A 225 2.90 -18.94 5.07
C LEU A 225 2.34 -20.12 4.26
N ALA A 226 1.19 -19.89 3.65
CA ALA A 226 0.59 -20.77 2.65
C ALA A 226 -0.11 -19.95 1.56
N PRO A 227 -0.13 -20.41 0.30
CA PRO A 227 -1.02 -19.85 -0.72
C PRO A 227 -2.49 -19.91 -0.28
N PHE A 228 -3.21 -18.80 -0.45
CA PHE A 228 -4.62 -18.68 -0.15
C PHE A 228 -5.35 -18.03 -1.33
N GLU A 229 -6.55 -18.49 -1.64
CA GLU A 229 -7.41 -17.90 -2.67
C GLU A 229 -8.64 -17.29 -2.00
N ALA A 230 -8.92 -16.01 -2.28
CA ALA A 230 -10.09 -15.32 -1.74
C ALA A 230 -11.38 -15.74 -2.49
N ALA A 231 -11.80 -17.00 -2.32
CA ALA A 231 -13.07 -17.56 -2.82
C ALA A 231 -13.53 -18.79 -2.00
N PRO A 232 -14.83 -19.15 -2.03
CA PRO A 232 -15.93 -18.47 -2.75
C PRO A 232 -16.33 -17.11 -2.13
N LEU A 233 -16.74 -16.15 -2.96
CA LEU A 233 -17.27 -14.84 -2.55
C LEU A 233 -18.64 -14.59 -3.15
N LYS A 234 -19.52 -13.93 -2.38
CA LYS A 234 -20.83 -13.45 -2.88
C LYS A 234 -20.63 -12.25 -3.81
N ALA A 235 -21.59 -12.02 -4.70
CA ALA A 235 -21.67 -10.76 -5.46
C ALA A 235 -21.74 -9.57 -4.49
N GLY A 236 -20.94 -8.54 -4.76
CA GLY A 236 -20.81 -7.37 -3.90
C GLY A 236 -19.74 -7.47 -2.82
N SER A 237 -19.05 -8.60 -2.67
CA SER A 237 -17.97 -8.75 -1.68
C SER A 237 -16.80 -7.79 -1.95
N VAL A 238 -16.20 -7.29 -0.88
CA VAL A 238 -14.99 -6.47 -0.90
C VAL A 238 -13.88 -7.18 -0.16
N VAL A 239 -12.72 -7.34 -0.79
CA VAL A 239 -11.51 -7.92 -0.20
C VAL A 239 -10.52 -6.80 0.06
N ILE A 240 -10.08 -6.63 1.31
CA ILE A 240 -9.09 -5.62 1.70
C ILE A 240 -7.84 -6.33 2.19
N TYR A 241 -6.67 -5.94 1.69
CA TYR A 241 -5.41 -6.46 2.19
C TYR A 241 -4.33 -5.38 2.34
N SER A 242 -3.34 -5.64 3.19
CA SER A 242 -2.17 -4.79 3.32
C SER A 242 -1.46 -4.67 1.98
N HIS A 243 -1.09 -3.47 1.56
CA HIS A 243 -0.32 -3.27 0.33
C HIS A 243 1.02 -4.03 0.33
N ASN A 244 1.51 -4.44 1.50
CA ASN A 244 2.70 -5.26 1.64
C ASN A 244 2.44 -6.77 1.66
N LEU A 245 1.22 -7.24 1.46
CA LEU A 245 0.91 -8.66 1.38
C LEU A 245 1.31 -9.22 0.01
N PHE A 246 2.03 -10.34 -0.03
CA PHE A 246 2.28 -11.01 -1.31
C PHE A 246 0.95 -11.47 -1.92
N HIS A 247 0.74 -11.13 -3.18
CA HIS A 247 -0.45 -11.47 -3.93
C HIS A 247 -0.13 -11.72 -5.40
N ARG A 248 -1.12 -12.25 -6.12
CA ARG A 248 -1.04 -12.47 -7.56
C ARG A 248 -2.43 -12.56 -8.19
N GLY A 249 -2.53 -12.11 -9.43
CA GLY A 249 -3.58 -12.54 -10.36
C GLY A 249 -3.46 -14.02 -10.64
N ASN A 250 -4.59 -14.72 -10.60
CA ASN A 250 -4.67 -16.17 -10.74
C ASN A 250 -5.44 -16.54 -12.01
N HIS A 251 -5.04 -17.63 -12.65
CA HIS A 251 -5.70 -18.15 -13.82
C HIS A 251 -7.07 -18.77 -13.50
N ARG A 252 -7.93 -18.83 -14.50
CA ARG A 252 -9.20 -19.56 -14.45
C ARG A 252 -8.98 -21.07 -14.60
N ARG A 253 -9.84 -21.87 -13.99
CA ARG A 253 -9.86 -23.34 -14.07
C ARG A 253 -11.19 -23.90 -14.59
N ASP A 254 -12.19 -23.05 -14.75
CA ASP A 254 -13.49 -23.40 -15.34
C ASP A 254 -13.44 -23.46 -16.88
N ASP A 255 -14.48 -24.04 -17.51
CA ASP A 255 -14.52 -24.24 -18.97
C ASP A 255 -14.44 -22.90 -19.72
N TRP A 256 -13.35 -22.75 -20.48
CA TRP A 256 -13.02 -21.54 -21.21
C TRP A 256 -14.04 -21.13 -22.25
N ARG A 257 -14.86 -22.07 -22.72
CA ARG A 257 -15.96 -21.79 -23.66
C ARG A 257 -17.02 -20.88 -23.04
N THR A 258 -17.13 -20.86 -21.71
CA THR A 258 -18.15 -20.08 -20.97
C THR A 258 -17.62 -18.74 -20.44
N TRP A 259 -16.33 -18.44 -20.60
CA TRP A 259 -15.72 -17.24 -20.00
C TRP A 259 -16.31 -15.94 -20.54
N LYS A 260 -16.74 -15.92 -21.81
CA LYS A 260 -17.41 -14.76 -22.41
C LYS A 260 -18.80 -14.50 -21.81
N ASP A 261 -19.51 -15.56 -21.46
CA ASP A 261 -20.86 -15.47 -20.87
C ASP A 261 -20.79 -15.15 -19.37
N ARG A 262 -19.69 -15.57 -18.71
CA ARG A 262 -19.46 -15.46 -17.27
C ARG A 262 -18.07 -14.86 -16.96
N PRO A 263 -17.81 -13.62 -17.39
CA PRO A 263 -16.58 -12.93 -17.02
C PRO A 263 -16.53 -12.72 -15.50
N ARG A 264 -15.32 -12.68 -14.93
CA ARG A 264 -15.11 -12.32 -13.52
C ARG A 264 -14.40 -10.99 -13.52
N PHE A 265 -15.09 -9.93 -13.14
CA PHE A 265 -14.49 -8.60 -12.98
C PHE A 265 -14.03 -8.37 -11.54
N MET A 266 -13.06 -7.48 -11.38
CA MET A 266 -12.52 -7.09 -10.08
C MET A 266 -12.03 -5.66 -10.19
N TRP A 267 -12.73 -4.73 -9.54
CA TRP A 267 -12.23 -3.36 -9.38
C TRP A 267 -11.14 -3.35 -8.33
N ARG A 268 -10.07 -2.61 -8.59
CA ARG A 268 -8.93 -2.46 -7.67
C ARG A 268 -8.77 -0.99 -7.32
N PHE A 269 -8.55 -0.70 -6.03
CA PHE A 269 -8.31 0.64 -5.53
C PHE A 269 -7.13 0.65 -4.56
N TRP A 270 -6.25 1.64 -4.74
CA TRP A 270 -5.11 1.90 -3.86
C TRP A 270 -5.49 2.97 -2.86
N LEU A 271 -5.56 2.61 -1.60
CA LEU A 271 -6.04 3.49 -0.54
C LEU A 271 -4.88 3.88 0.37
N HIS A 272 -4.85 5.13 0.84
CA HIS A 272 -3.85 5.59 1.80
C HIS A 272 -4.40 6.45 2.93
N ARG A 273 -3.72 6.35 4.07
CA ARG A 273 -4.02 7.04 5.33
C ARG A 273 -3.74 8.54 5.23
N THR A 274 -4.74 9.34 5.54
CA THR A 274 -4.62 10.80 5.65
C THR A 274 -4.78 11.29 7.09
N THR A 275 -5.33 10.47 7.99
CA THR A 275 -5.50 10.78 9.42
C THR A 275 -4.85 9.70 10.27
N ASP A 276 -4.04 10.07 11.25
CA ASP A 276 -3.43 9.10 12.15
C ASP A 276 -4.47 8.51 13.13
N PRO A 277 -4.25 7.27 13.64
CA PRO A 277 -5.16 6.70 14.62
C PRO A 277 -5.16 7.55 15.90
N ASP A 278 -6.35 7.79 16.43
CA ASP A 278 -6.61 8.60 17.63
C ASP A 278 -7.54 7.88 18.63
N GLY A 279 -7.67 6.56 18.48
CA GLY A 279 -8.49 5.70 19.34
C GLY A 279 -7.82 5.35 20.66
N GLU A 280 -8.54 4.56 21.46
CA GLU A 280 -8.07 4.08 22.76
C GLU A 280 -7.03 2.96 22.62
N GLU A 281 -6.16 2.83 23.63
CA GLU A 281 -5.23 1.70 23.70
C GLU A 281 -6.00 0.38 23.82
N PRO A 282 -5.75 -0.61 22.95
CA PRO A 282 -6.42 -1.90 23.03
C PRO A 282 -5.79 -2.77 24.12
N ASP A 283 -6.58 -3.74 24.61
CA ASP A 283 -6.06 -4.83 25.42
C ASP A 283 -5.01 -5.66 24.66
N ASP A 284 -4.03 -6.19 25.40
CA ASP A 284 -3.06 -7.14 24.85
C ASP A 284 -3.78 -8.42 24.38
N VAL A 285 -3.43 -8.88 23.19
CA VAL A 285 -4.01 -10.10 22.58
C VAL A 285 -3.08 -11.28 22.82
N ASP A 286 -3.61 -12.36 23.40
CA ASP A 286 -2.94 -13.65 23.40
C ASP A 286 -3.15 -14.35 22.05
N TRP A 287 -2.24 -14.05 21.11
CA TRP A 287 -2.30 -14.55 19.73
C TRP A 287 -2.28 -16.08 19.65
N ASN A 288 -1.56 -16.73 20.57
CA ASN A 288 -1.43 -18.18 20.62
C ASN A 288 -2.64 -18.87 21.30
N ALA A 289 -3.58 -18.11 21.86
CA ALA A 289 -4.83 -18.64 22.41
C ALA A 289 -6.03 -18.52 21.44
N ILE A 290 -5.85 -17.89 20.28
CA ILE A 290 -6.93 -17.70 19.29
C ILE A 290 -7.37 -19.03 18.65
N GLY A 291 -6.44 -19.98 18.47
CA GLY A 291 -6.73 -21.25 17.78
C GLY A 291 -6.63 -21.14 16.26
N ILE A 292 -7.56 -21.83 15.58
CA ILE A 292 -7.59 -21.88 14.12
C ILE A 292 -8.18 -20.58 13.57
N ASP A 293 -7.46 -19.92 12.67
CA ASP A 293 -8.02 -18.79 11.92
C ASP A 293 -9.18 -19.28 11.02
N PRO A 294 -10.42 -18.82 11.21
CA PRO A 294 -11.56 -19.34 10.45
C PRO A 294 -11.49 -19.05 8.94
N MET A 295 -10.74 -18.03 8.51
CA MET A 295 -10.62 -17.70 7.08
C MET A 295 -9.57 -18.57 6.38
N THR A 296 -8.36 -18.64 6.93
CA THR A 296 -7.23 -19.31 6.29
C THR A 296 -7.01 -20.73 6.78
N GLY A 297 -7.66 -21.12 7.88
CA GLY A 297 -7.48 -22.38 8.62
C GLY A 297 -6.09 -22.61 9.20
N VAL A 298 -5.24 -21.59 9.24
CA VAL A 298 -3.93 -21.63 9.89
C VAL A 298 -4.10 -21.73 11.41
N ASP A 299 -3.31 -22.60 12.04
CA ASP A 299 -3.29 -22.76 13.51
C ASP A 299 -2.40 -21.69 14.16
N LEU A 300 -3.02 -20.66 14.74
CA LEU A 300 -2.31 -19.56 15.39
C LEU A 300 -1.70 -19.96 16.74
N ASN A 301 -2.05 -21.12 17.30
CA ASN A 301 -1.37 -21.64 18.48
C ASN A 301 0.12 -21.88 18.21
N GLN A 302 0.48 -22.14 16.95
CA GLN A 302 1.85 -22.39 16.49
C GLN A 302 2.55 -21.13 15.99
N ALA A 303 1.93 -19.95 16.10
CA ALA A 303 2.55 -18.70 15.70
C ALA A 303 3.83 -18.45 16.52
N PRO A 304 4.99 -18.23 15.88
CA PRO A 304 6.23 -17.99 16.61
C PRO A 304 6.22 -16.61 17.25
N ASP A 305 6.95 -16.49 18.36
CA ASP A 305 7.12 -15.23 19.09
C ASP A 305 7.73 -14.09 18.24
N ASP A 306 8.50 -14.43 17.19
CA ASP A 306 8.98 -13.43 16.22
C ASP A 306 7.86 -12.81 15.38
N ALA A 307 6.73 -13.50 15.17
CA ALA A 307 5.56 -12.97 14.46
C ALA A 307 4.60 -12.26 15.42
N THR A 308 4.31 -12.85 16.59
CA THR A 308 3.33 -12.30 17.53
C THR A 308 3.79 -10.97 18.14
N VAL A 309 5.09 -10.73 18.29
CA VAL A 309 5.60 -9.41 18.72
C VAL A 309 5.29 -8.29 17.72
N LEU A 310 5.33 -8.59 16.42
CA LEU A 310 4.93 -7.65 15.37
C LEU A 310 3.42 -7.43 15.39
N TRP A 311 2.63 -8.50 15.50
CA TRP A 311 1.18 -8.40 15.55
C TRP A 311 0.70 -7.60 16.75
N ARG A 312 1.31 -7.79 17.93
CA ARG A 312 1.06 -6.97 19.11
C ARG A 312 1.34 -5.49 18.82
N HIS A 313 2.50 -5.17 18.24
CA HIS A 313 2.85 -3.79 17.92
C HIS A 313 1.85 -3.17 16.94
N HIS A 314 1.56 -3.83 15.82
CA HIS A 314 0.70 -3.27 14.78
C HIS A 314 -0.77 -3.24 15.15
N HIS A 315 -1.24 -4.21 15.96
CA HIS A 315 -2.56 -4.14 16.57
C HIS A 315 -2.65 -2.91 17.47
N HIS A 316 -1.71 -2.72 18.41
CA HIS A 316 -1.73 -1.54 19.28
C HIS A 316 -1.66 -0.23 18.47
N TRP A 317 -0.72 -0.14 17.53
CA TRP A 317 -0.55 1.06 16.71
C TRP A 317 -1.78 1.41 15.87
N VAL A 318 -2.47 0.45 15.24
CA VAL A 318 -3.62 0.78 14.37
C VAL A 318 -4.81 1.32 15.17
N HIS A 319 -4.88 1.08 16.48
CA HIS A 319 -5.90 1.66 17.36
C HIS A 319 -5.54 3.09 17.80
N CYS A 320 -4.31 3.34 18.27
CA CYS A 320 -3.98 4.59 18.98
C CYS A 320 -2.79 5.39 18.39
N GLY A 321 -2.15 4.92 17.31
CA GLY A 321 -1.06 5.61 16.63
C GLY A 321 0.29 5.58 17.35
N SER A 322 0.37 4.90 18.50
CA SER A 322 1.56 4.84 19.36
C SER A 322 2.13 3.42 19.45
N PRO A 323 3.41 3.22 19.81
CA PRO A 323 3.94 1.90 20.12
C PRO A 323 3.35 1.38 21.45
N PRO A 324 3.15 0.05 21.61
CA PRO A 324 2.74 -0.49 22.89
C PRO A 324 3.85 -0.34 23.94
N ALA A 325 3.47 -0.40 25.21
CA ALA A 325 4.43 -0.53 26.30
C ALA A 325 5.41 -1.71 26.07
N PRO A 326 6.62 -1.66 26.66
CA PRO A 326 7.58 -2.77 26.61
C PRO A 326 6.93 -4.10 26.96
N ARG A 327 7.42 -5.20 26.35
CA ARG A 327 6.73 -6.48 26.47
C ARG A 327 6.63 -6.95 27.92
N PRO A 328 5.52 -7.59 28.32
CA PRO A 328 5.26 -7.93 29.72
C PRO A 328 6.40 -8.69 30.42
N GLU A 329 7.04 -9.66 29.74
CA GLU A 329 8.12 -10.47 30.30
C GLU A 329 9.39 -9.66 30.64
N THR A 330 9.61 -8.53 29.96
CA THR A 330 10.77 -7.66 30.21
C THR A 330 10.64 -6.84 31.50
N ARG A 331 9.44 -6.78 32.10
CA ARG A 331 9.19 -6.11 33.38
C ARG A 331 9.96 -6.77 34.53
N ALA A 332 10.16 -8.08 34.47
CA ALA A 332 10.92 -8.85 35.46
C ALA A 332 12.45 -8.76 35.28
N PHE A 333 12.93 -8.18 34.17
CA PHE A 333 14.36 -8.17 33.86
C PHE A 333 15.12 -7.10 34.67
N SER A 334 16.26 -7.49 35.22
CA SER A 334 17.26 -6.54 35.72
C SER A 334 17.94 -5.81 34.56
N SER A 335 18.59 -4.68 34.84
CA SER A 335 19.35 -3.94 33.80
C SER A 335 20.42 -4.82 33.13
N ALA A 336 21.05 -5.72 33.89
CA ALA A 336 22.02 -6.67 33.33
C ALA A 336 21.35 -7.72 32.41
N ALA A 337 20.14 -8.18 32.74
CA ALA A 337 19.37 -9.09 31.90
C ALA A 337 18.93 -8.41 30.60
N ARG A 338 18.38 -7.19 30.67
CA ARG A 338 18.03 -6.40 29.47
C ARG A 338 19.22 -6.18 28.55
N LYS A 339 20.39 -5.87 29.13
CA LYS A 339 21.62 -5.70 28.35
C LYS A 339 22.06 -6.98 27.65
N ARG A 340 21.95 -8.16 28.31
CA ARG A 340 22.27 -9.45 27.69
C ARG A 340 21.32 -9.76 26.54
N GLU A 341 20.01 -9.70 26.80
CA GLU A 341 18.97 -9.91 25.78
C GLU A 341 19.19 -8.96 24.59
N ALA A 342 19.44 -7.67 24.84
CA ALA A 342 19.67 -6.71 23.76
C ALA A 342 20.84 -7.07 22.85
N GLN A 343 21.93 -7.64 23.40
CA GLN A 343 23.06 -8.11 22.59
C GLN A 343 22.71 -9.39 21.81
N GLU A 344 21.97 -10.31 22.42
CA GLU A 344 21.50 -11.54 21.75
C GLU A 344 20.56 -11.21 20.58
N LEU A 345 19.60 -10.30 20.80
CA LEU A 345 18.69 -9.80 19.77
C LEU A 345 19.46 -9.06 18.67
N PHE A 346 20.44 -8.23 19.02
CA PHE A 346 21.29 -7.56 18.04
C PHE A 346 22.09 -8.56 17.18
N ALA A 347 22.56 -9.66 17.77
CA ALA A 347 23.21 -10.74 17.02
C ALA A 347 22.22 -11.47 16.09
N ARG A 348 20.99 -11.74 16.54
CA ARG A 348 19.92 -12.33 15.71
C ARG A 348 19.48 -11.43 14.56
N LEU A 349 19.45 -10.12 14.78
CA LEU A 349 19.22 -9.11 13.73
C LEU A 349 20.27 -9.23 12.60
N HIS A 350 21.46 -9.76 12.90
CA HIS A 350 22.52 -10.02 11.92
C HIS A 350 22.52 -11.46 11.34
N ALA A 351 21.49 -12.27 11.57
CA ALA A 351 21.41 -13.61 11.00
C ALA A 351 21.42 -13.57 9.46
N PRO A 352 22.30 -14.34 8.77
CA PRO A 352 22.39 -14.36 7.31
C PRO A 352 21.28 -15.19 6.66
N GLY A 353 21.06 -14.99 5.36
CA GLY A 353 20.15 -15.79 4.54
C GLY A 353 18.69 -15.38 4.65
N ASP A 354 17.95 -15.53 3.56
CA ASP A 354 16.59 -15.03 3.42
C ASP A 354 15.56 -15.74 4.32
N ALA A 355 15.78 -17.02 4.64
CA ALA A 355 14.93 -17.76 5.57
C ALA A 355 14.92 -17.17 6.99
N ASN A 356 15.96 -16.41 7.36
CA ASN A 356 16.06 -15.75 8.67
C ASN A 356 15.40 -14.35 8.71
N GLU A 357 14.60 -13.98 7.71
CA GLU A 357 13.92 -12.70 7.66
C GLU A 357 13.03 -12.44 8.88
N SER A 358 12.15 -13.38 9.21
CA SER A 358 11.27 -13.29 10.38
C SER A 358 12.07 -13.16 11.67
N CYS A 359 13.21 -13.85 11.79
CA CYS A 359 14.12 -13.75 12.92
C CYS A 359 14.73 -12.34 13.05
N ARG A 360 15.20 -11.75 11.93
CA ARG A 360 15.80 -10.40 11.95
C ARG A 360 14.79 -9.33 12.32
N ILE A 361 13.63 -9.35 11.66
CA ILE A 361 12.56 -8.39 11.88
C ILE A 361 11.97 -8.55 13.28
N GLY A 362 11.68 -9.79 13.68
CA GLY A 362 11.28 -10.13 15.04
C GLY A 362 12.26 -9.53 16.04
N ALA A 363 13.56 -9.86 15.93
CA ALA A 363 14.60 -9.35 16.84
C ALA A 363 14.66 -7.82 16.94
N ALA A 364 14.41 -7.09 15.84
CA ALA A 364 14.36 -5.64 15.85
C ALA A 364 13.19 -5.08 16.66
N TYR A 365 11.98 -5.62 16.48
CA TYR A 365 10.81 -5.27 17.31
C TYR A 365 11.01 -5.69 18.75
N LYS A 366 11.68 -6.82 18.97
CA LYS A 366 12.02 -7.28 20.31
C LYS A 366 12.94 -6.30 21.03
N LEU A 367 13.97 -5.85 20.33
CA LEU A 367 14.92 -4.89 20.85
C LEU A 367 14.25 -3.55 21.16
N ALA A 368 13.35 -3.08 20.29
CA ALA A 368 12.57 -1.86 20.51
C ALA A 368 11.70 -1.90 21.78
N SER A 369 11.21 -3.10 22.12
CA SER A 369 10.30 -3.34 23.26
C SER A 369 10.99 -3.90 24.51
N ASN A 370 12.31 -3.79 24.62
CA ASN A 370 13.11 -4.41 25.70
C ASN A 370 13.07 -3.68 27.06
N GLY A 371 12.48 -2.47 27.11
CA GLY A 371 12.42 -1.63 28.31
C GLY A 371 13.70 -0.83 28.62
N ASP A 372 14.65 -0.74 27.69
CA ASP A 372 15.83 0.15 27.72
C ASP A 372 15.98 0.84 26.36
N ALA A 373 15.17 1.89 26.15
CA ALA A 373 15.06 2.60 24.88
C ALA A 373 16.39 3.19 24.40
N VAL A 374 17.24 3.67 25.32
CA VAL A 374 18.57 4.23 25.00
C VAL A 374 19.48 3.15 24.44
N LEU A 375 19.51 1.98 25.07
CA LEU A 375 20.30 0.85 24.56
C LEU A 375 19.76 0.36 23.22
N ALA A 376 18.44 0.21 23.11
CA ALA A 376 17.76 -0.29 21.91
C ALA A 376 18.05 0.59 20.70
N THR A 377 17.73 1.89 20.79
CA THR A 377 17.92 2.86 19.69
C THR A 377 19.38 2.98 19.28
N ARG A 378 20.32 2.94 20.22
CA ARG A 378 21.76 2.93 19.90
C ARG A 378 22.17 1.69 19.10
N LEU A 379 21.69 0.50 19.46
CA LEU A 379 22.03 -0.73 18.74
C LEU A 379 21.35 -0.77 17.36
N LEU A 380 20.08 -0.38 17.28
CA LEU A 380 19.36 -0.30 16.02
C LEU A 380 19.97 0.75 15.06
N GLY A 381 20.42 1.90 15.59
CA GLY A 381 21.17 2.90 14.84
C GLY A 381 22.48 2.37 14.25
N LYS A 382 23.19 1.49 14.99
CA LYS A 382 24.37 0.79 14.44
C LYS A 382 24.01 -0.12 13.27
N ALA A 383 22.87 -0.80 13.32
CA ALA A 383 22.42 -1.69 12.24
C ALA A 383 22.19 -0.94 10.92
N LEU A 384 21.86 0.36 10.96
CA LEU A 384 21.72 1.18 9.74
C LEU A 384 23.02 1.28 8.92
N ASN A 385 24.18 1.07 9.54
CA ASN A 385 25.48 1.13 8.87
C ASN A 385 25.97 -0.24 8.38
N SER A 386 25.13 -1.28 8.42
CA SER A 386 25.48 -2.59 7.89
C SER A 386 25.59 -2.58 6.37
N GLU A 387 26.52 -3.34 5.81
CA GLU A 387 26.61 -3.59 4.36
C GLU A 387 25.39 -4.35 3.82
N ARG A 388 24.69 -5.12 4.67
CA ARG A 388 23.51 -5.89 4.25
C ARG A 388 22.24 -5.08 4.38
N GLU A 389 21.52 -4.91 3.27
CA GLU A 389 20.22 -4.25 3.22
C GLU A 389 19.23 -4.82 4.24
N SER A 390 19.13 -6.14 4.35
CA SER A 390 18.19 -6.81 5.27
C SER A 390 18.43 -6.45 6.74
N VAL A 391 19.68 -6.19 7.14
CA VAL A 391 20.06 -5.74 8.49
C VAL A 391 19.69 -4.26 8.67
N ARG A 392 20.00 -3.41 7.67
CA ARG A 392 19.63 -1.99 7.72
C ARG A 392 18.11 -1.83 7.81
N ARG A 393 17.36 -2.64 7.05
CA ARG A 393 15.91 -2.67 7.03
C ARG A 393 15.30 -3.14 8.35
N ALA A 394 15.84 -4.21 8.95
CA ALA A 394 15.44 -4.59 10.31
C ALA A 394 15.76 -3.49 11.32
N GLY A 395 16.94 -2.87 11.23
CA GLY A 395 17.34 -1.74 12.08
C GLY A 395 16.35 -0.58 12.03
N ILE A 396 15.96 -0.13 10.84
CA ILE A 396 15.00 0.98 10.70
C ILE A 396 13.61 0.60 11.22
N TYR A 397 13.12 -0.62 10.99
CA TYR A 397 11.83 -1.04 11.57
C TYR A 397 11.87 -1.14 13.09
N GLY A 398 13.00 -1.54 13.68
CA GLY A 398 13.17 -1.48 15.13
C GLY A 398 13.18 -0.04 15.66
N LEU A 399 13.82 0.90 14.95
CA LEU A 399 13.79 2.32 15.34
C LEU A 399 12.37 2.88 15.27
N VAL A 400 11.62 2.54 14.21
CA VAL A 400 10.20 2.90 14.10
C VAL A 400 9.38 2.25 15.22
N ALA A 401 9.64 0.99 15.54
CA ALA A 401 8.93 0.31 16.62
C ALA A 401 9.26 0.89 18.02
N ALA A 402 10.43 1.52 18.17
CA ALA A 402 10.86 2.16 19.41
C ALA A 402 10.15 3.50 19.66
N GLY A 403 9.55 4.10 18.62
CA GLY A 403 8.76 5.33 18.77
C GLY A 403 9.61 6.62 18.81
N PRO A 404 9.05 7.71 19.36
CA PRO A 404 9.69 9.03 19.42
C PRO A 404 11.09 9.05 20.03
N GLU A 405 11.43 8.08 20.88
CA GLU A 405 12.74 7.90 21.49
C GLU A 405 13.87 7.69 20.46
N ALA A 406 13.54 7.29 19.23
CA ALA A 406 14.50 7.12 18.14
C ALA A 406 14.88 8.44 17.44
N THR A 407 14.25 9.57 17.77
CA THR A 407 14.38 10.85 17.03
C THR A 407 15.83 11.28 16.86
N ASP A 408 16.63 11.35 17.93
CA ASP A 408 18.01 11.82 17.86
C ASP A 408 18.89 10.96 16.93
N VAL A 409 18.74 9.64 17.03
CA VAL A 409 19.46 8.67 16.17
C VAL A 409 19.05 8.85 14.70
N LEU A 410 17.80 9.18 14.44
CA LEU A 410 17.27 9.38 13.10
C LEU A 410 17.68 10.73 12.50
N VAL A 411 17.78 11.79 13.31
CA VAL A 411 18.37 13.08 12.91
C VAL A 411 19.84 12.88 12.53
N GLU A 412 20.62 12.17 13.34
CA GLU A 412 22.01 11.82 13.03
C GLU A 412 22.09 11.02 11.71
N ALA A 413 21.23 10.02 11.54
CA ALA A 413 21.18 9.21 10.33
C ALA A 413 20.84 10.04 9.08
N ALA A 414 19.90 10.99 9.18
CA ALA A 414 19.52 11.90 8.09
C ALA A 414 20.68 12.80 7.63
N ALA A 415 21.67 13.04 8.49
CA ALA A 415 22.89 13.81 8.19
C ALA A 415 24.07 12.96 7.68
N SER A 416 23.93 11.64 7.61
CA SER A 416 25.03 10.72 7.24
C SER A 416 25.64 11.01 5.86
N PRO A 417 26.96 10.82 5.66
CA PRO A 417 27.53 10.85 4.30
C PRO A 417 27.02 9.70 3.41
N VAL A 418 26.48 8.62 4.01
CA VAL A 418 25.99 7.44 3.29
C VAL A 418 24.54 7.62 2.86
N LYS A 419 24.29 7.60 1.55
CA LYS A 419 22.97 7.79 0.92
C LYS A 419 21.85 6.96 1.56
N TRP A 420 22.09 5.66 1.76
CA TRP A 420 21.08 4.74 2.29
C TRP A 420 20.76 4.97 3.77
N VAL A 421 21.75 5.42 4.55
CA VAL A 421 21.56 5.81 5.94
C VAL A 421 20.76 7.11 6.03
N ARG A 422 21.04 8.09 5.16
CA ARG A 422 20.22 9.31 5.06
C ARG A 422 18.77 9.01 4.71
N LYS A 423 18.55 8.19 3.67
CA LYS A 423 17.21 7.74 3.27
C LYS A 423 16.46 7.10 4.45
N ALA A 424 17.14 6.21 5.19
CA ALA A 424 16.56 5.55 6.37
C ALA A 424 16.26 6.54 7.51
N GLY A 425 17.17 7.48 7.80
CA GLY A 425 16.97 8.52 8.81
C GLY A 425 15.75 9.38 8.49
N VAL A 426 15.68 9.93 7.29
CA VAL A 426 14.55 10.75 6.82
C VAL A 426 13.23 9.98 6.84
N TYR A 427 13.23 8.73 6.37
CA TYR A 427 12.05 7.86 6.45
C TYR A 427 11.61 7.66 7.91
N GLY A 428 12.52 7.28 8.81
CA GLY A 428 12.20 7.03 10.21
C GLY A 428 11.70 8.29 10.92
N LEU A 429 12.28 9.47 10.67
CA LEU A 429 11.75 10.74 11.17
C LEU A 429 10.29 10.92 10.73
N GLY A 430 10.04 10.63 9.46
CA GLY A 430 8.71 10.60 8.87
C GLY A 430 7.73 9.68 9.60
N GLU A 431 8.16 8.57 10.21
CA GLU A 431 7.28 7.58 10.84
C GLU A 431 7.03 7.83 12.33
N VAL A 432 8.03 8.32 13.09
CA VAL A 432 7.95 8.35 14.57
C VAL A 432 8.30 9.66 15.22
N ALA A 433 9.03 10.55 14.54
CA ALA A 433 9.49 11.77 15.21
C ALA A 433 8.32 12.72 15.47
N PRO A 434 8.31 13.42 16.63
CA PRO A 434 7.46 14.58 16.83
C PRO A 434 7.89 15.70 15.89
N LEU A 435 6.94 16.56 15.50
CA LEU A 435 7.21 17.69 14.61
C LEU A 435 7.89 18.83 15.39
N THR A 436 9.22 18.79 15.49
CA THR A 436 10.03 19.85 16.11
C THR A 436 10.73 20.70 15.04
N ARG A 437 11.30 21.85 15.45
CA ARG A 437 12.05 22.70 14.52
C ARG A 437 13.21 21.97 13.87
N GLU A 438 14.01 21.27 14.68
CA GLU A 438 15.15 20.48 14.21
C GLU A 438 14.73 19.39 13.22
N VAL A 439 13.61 18.70 13.47
CA VAL A 439 13.11 17.65 12.56
C VAL A 439 12.64 18.26 11.24
N VAL A 440 11.93 19.40 11.26
CA VAL A 440 11.53 20.09 10.03
C VAL A 440 12.75 20.57 9.26
N ASP A 441 13.72 21.21 9.91
CA ASP A 441 14.95 21.67 9.25
C ASP A 441 15.70 20.50 8.60
N ALA A 442 15.84 19.37 9.31
CA ALA A 442 16.51 18.18 8.79
C ALA A 442 15.81 17.60 7.57
N VAL A 443 14.47 17.47 7.58
CA VAL A 443 13.73 16.87 6.47
C VAL A 443 13.57 17.84 5.29
N THR A 444 13.32 19.12 5.53
CA THR A 444 13.17 20.14 4.47
C THR A 444 14.48 20.40 3.74
N ASP A 445 15.62 20.41 4.44
CA ASP A 445 16.93 20.50 3.78
C ASP A 445 17.19 19.29 2.89
N ARG A 446 16.84 18.08 3.34
CA ARG A 446 16.94 16.88 2.50
C ARG A 446 16.03 16.93 1.29
N LEU A 447 14.81 17.46 1.42
CA LEU A 447 13.90 17.65 0.29
C LEU A 447 14.44 18.67 -0.72
N ALA A 448 15.03 19.77 -0.27
CA ALA A 448 15.49 20.84 -1.15
C ALA A 448 16.85 20.53 -1.81
N ASN A 449 17.77 19.92 -1.06
CA ASN A 449 19.20 19.97 -1.40
C ASN A 449 19.87 18.59 -1.55
N ASP A 450 19.21 17.46 -1.21
CA ASP A 450 19.90 16.17 -1.32
C ASP A 450 20.12 15.81 -2.80
N PRO A 451 21.35 15.40 -3.19
CA PRO A 451 21.64 15.02 -4.57
C PRO A 451 20.83 13.80 -5.04
N SER A 452 20.40 12.95 -4.10
CA SER A 452 19.65 11.74 -4.41
C SER A 452 18.14 11.98 -4.51
N THR A 453 17.54 11.60 -5.64
CA THR A 453 16.07 11.62 -5.80
C THR A 453 15.38 10.72 -4.77
N TYR A 454 16.00 9.58 -4.42
CA TYR A 454 15.52 8.67 -3.37
C TYR A 454 15.41 9.32 -1.99
N VAL A 455 16.39 10.16 -1.63
CA VAL A 455 16.37 10.86 -0.33
C VAL A 455 15.35 12.00 -0.36
N ARG A 456 15.30 12.78 -1.46
CA ARG A 456 14.27 13.83 -1.63
C ARG A 456 12.86 13.26 -1.62
N SER A 457 12.65 12.11 -2.26
CA SER A 457 11.37 11.42 -2.28
C SER A 457 10.96 10.93 -0.89
N ALA A 458 11.89 10.34 -0.13
CA ALA A 458 11.65 10.00 1.27
C ALA A 458 11.35 11.24 2.12
N ALA A 459 12.00 12.37 1.85
CA ALA A 459 11.72 13.62 2.56
C ALA A 459 10.32 14.17 2.25
N GLY A 460 9.92 14.17 0.98
CA GLY A 460 8.60 14.64 0.55
C GLY A 460 7.48 13.92 1.29
N ILE A 461 7.51 12.59 1.29
CA ILE A 461 6.49 11.80 2.01
C ILE A 461 6.58 11.95 3.53
N SER A 462 7.80 12.03 4.10
CA SER A 462 8.02 12.20 5.53
C SER A 462 7.38 13.49 6.06
N LEU A 463 7.40 14.59 5.30
CA LEU A 463 6.72 15.84 5.69
C LEU A 463 5.20 15.66 5.80
N GLY A 464 4.58 14.89 4.91
CA GLY A 464 3.15 14.55 5.04
C GLY A 464 2.85 13.71 6.28
N CYS A 465 3.66 12.68 6.55
CA CYS A 465 3.49 11.85 7.75
C CYS A 465 3.71 12.65 9.05
N LEU A 466 4.75 13.50 9.08
CA LEU A 466 5.04 14.39 10.20
C LEU A 466 3.89 15.37 10.46
N GLY A 467 3.39 16.04 9.41
CA GLY A 467 2.27 16.97 9.54
C GLY A 467 0.98 16.27 9.98
N ARG A 468 0.67 15.09 9.42
CA ARG A 468 -0.47 14.26 9.85
C ARG A 468 -0.41 13.90 11.33
N ARG A 469 0.76 13.43 11.82
CA ARG A 469 0.98 13.14 13.24
C ARG A 469 0.87 14.38 14.12
N ALA A 470 1.43 15.50 13.68
CA ALA A 470 1.36 16.76 14.42
C ALA A 470 -0.08 17.25 14.58
N ILE A 471 -0.92 17.04 13.57
CA ILE A 471 -2.35 17.37 13.62
C ILE A 471 -3.07 16.46 14.62
N ALA A 472 -2.82 15.15 14.59
CA ALA A 472 -3.46 14.18 15.49
C ALA A 472 -3.03 14.36 16.96
N THR A 473 -1.73 14.56 17.20
CA THR A 473 -1.17 14.66 18.57
C THR A 473 -1.19 16.09 19.13
N GLY A 474 -1.35 17.11 18.27
CA GLY A 474 -1.17 18.52 18.62
C GLY A 474 0.29 18.97 18.76
N ILE A 475 1.26 18.05 18.77
CA ILE A 475 2.68 18.35 18.97
C ILE A 475 3.25 18.95 17.69
N GLY A 476 3.68 20.21 17.75
CA GLY A 476 4.31 20.88 16.61
C GLY A 476 3.35 21.36 15.54
N LYS A 477 2.03 21.31 15.76
CA LYS A 477 1.00 21.68 14.77
C LYS A 477 1.22 23.04 14.11
N SER A 478 1.82 24.01 14.81
CA SER A 478 2.17 25.33 14.25
C SER A 478 3.22 25.30 13.14
N LEU A 479 3.95 24.19 12.97
CA LEU A 479 4.96 24.00 11.91
C LEU A 479 4.40 23.32 10.65
N VAL A 480 3.13 22.89 10.67
CA VAL A 480 2.46 22.28 9.49
C VAL A 480 2.46 23.23 8.27
N PRO A 481 2.18 24.54 8.40
CA PRO A 481 2.27 25.48 7.28
C PRO A 481 3.65 25.49 6.60
N GLU A 482 4.71 25.31 7.38
CA GLU A 482 6.08 25.29 6.85
C GLU A 482 6.39 24.00 6.10
N CYS A 483 5.92 22.86 6.61
CA CYS A 483 5.97 21.60 5.87
C CYS A 483 5.26 21.76 4.52
N ALA A 484 4.11 22.42 4.51
CA ALA A 484 3.36 22.64 3.29
C ALA A 484 4.07 23.56 2.30
N ASN A 485 4.69 24.65 2.78
CA ASN A 485 5.50 25.53 1.93
C ASN A 485 6.70 24.80 1.31
N ALA A 486 7.44 24.01 2.10
CA ALA A 486 8.59 23.26 1.59
C ALA A 486 8.19 22.24 0.49
N LEU A 487 7.01 21.64 0.62
CA LEU A 487 6.44 20.75 -0.38
C LEU A 487 6.10 21.52 -1.68
N ILE A 488 5.50 22.70 -1.60
CA ILE A 488 5.25 23.55 -2.77
C ILE A 488 6.55 24.04 -3.41
N ASP A 489 7.56 24.40 -2.62
CA ASP A 489 8.86 24.85 -3.10
C ASP A 489 9.56 23.73 -3.89
N CYS A 490 9.44 22.49 -3.43
CA CYS A 490 9.92 21.33 -4.19
C CYS A 490 9.24 21.22 -5.56
N LEU A 491 7.92 21.40 -5.65
CA LEU A 491 7.18 21.32 -6.92
C LEU A 491 7.58 22.42 -7.92
N ALA A 492 8.10 23.56 -7.46
CA ALA A 492 8.57 24.64 -8.33
C ALA A 492 9.90 24.31 -9.04
N HIS A 493 10.65 23.32 -8.56
CA HIS A 493 12.01 23.03 -9.04
C HIS A 493 12.22 21.58 -9.46
N GLU A 494 11.46 20.63 -8.91
CA GLU A 494 11.60 19.22 -9.23
C GLU A 494 10.92 18.91 -10.58
N GLU A 495 11.68 18.37 -11.52
CA GLU A 495 11.20 18.11 -12.88
C GLU A 495 10.65 16.69 -13.03
N ASN A 496 9.77 16.51 -14.03
CA ASN A 496 9.41 15.19 -14.54
C ASN A 496 10.54 14.64 -15.41
N ARG A 497 10.79 13.34 -15.30
CA ARG A 497 11.78 12.58 -16.07
C ARG A 497 11.12 11.54 -16.94
N LEU A 498 11.84 11.07 -17.94
CA LEU A 498 11.43 9.88 -18.68
C LEU A 498 11.39 8.67 -17.74
N ALA A 499 10.37 7.85 -17.89
CA ALA A 499 10.30 6.60 -17.16
C ALA A 499 11.42 5.64 -17.60
N MET A 500 11.93 4.84 -16.66
CA MET A 500 13.15 4.04 -16.83
C MET A 500 13.16 3.12 -18.04
N ASN A 501 12.05 2.46 -18.33
CA ASN A 501 11.98 1.51 -19.44
C ASN A 501 12.12 2.23 -20.78
N ILE A 502 11.67 3.49 -20.87
CA ILE A 502 11.90 4.36 -22.03
C ILE A 502 13.34 4.85 -22.04
N ALA A 503 13.80 5.44 -20.93
CA ALA A 503 15.15 6.02 -20.82
C ALA A 503 16.26 4.99 -21.10
N GLN A 504 16.04 3.73 -20.68
CA GLN A 504 17.00 2.63 -20.85
C GLN A 504 16.71 1.78 -22.08
N ASN A 505 15.57 1.99 -22.77
CA ASN A 505 15.08 1.13 -23.84
C ASN A 505 15.05 -0.37 -23.46
N ARG A 506 14.47 -0.67 -22.30
CA ARG A 506 14.38 -2.02 -21.72
C ARG A 506 12.96 -2.29 -21.25
N SER A 507 12.58 -3.56 -21.07
CA SER A 507 11.33 -3.87 -20.37
C SER A 507 11.39 -3.36 -18.93
N ILE A 508 10.27 -2.82 -18.43
CA ILE A 508 10.16 -2.28 -17.06
C ILE A 508 10.58 -3.29 -15.99
N LYS A 509 10.43 -4.59 -16.28
CA LYS A 509 10.82 -5.69 -15.41
C LYS A 509 12.33 -5.88 -15.26
N PHE A 510 13.13 -5.24 -16.12
CA PHE A 510 14.59 -5.41 -16.17
C PHE A 510 15.35 -4.08 -16.12
N VAL A 511 14.68 -2.98 -15.79
CA VAL A 511 15.35 -1.67 -15.67
C VAL A 511 16.27 -1.64 -14.45
N ARG A 512 17.19 -0.68 -14.41
CA ARG A 512 18.03 -0.44 -13.22
C ARG A 512 17.74 0.94 -12.63
N PRO A 513 17.65 1.08 -11.30
CA PRO A 513 17.40 2.36 -10.67
C PRO A 513 18.55 3.33 -10.88
N THR A 514 18.24 4.57 -11.24
CA THR A 514 19.20 5.69 -11.30
C THR A 514 18.56 6.96 -10.75
N ASP A 515 19.33 8.01 -10.49
CA ASP A 515 18.78 9.33 -10.13
C ASP A 515 18.35 10.14 -11.39
N GLU A 516 18.58 9.62 -12.60
CA GLU A 516 18.34 10.30 -13.89
C GLU A 516 17.00 9.94 -14.55
N CYS A 517 16.30 8.91 -14.05
CA CYS A 517 15.00 8.47 -14.54
C CYS A 517 14.16 7.86 -13.42
N ASP A 518 12.83 7.88 -13.56
CA ASP A 518 11.89 7.43 -12.53
C ASP A 518 11.25 6.06 -12.88
N VAL A 519 11.02 5.18 -11.88
CA VAL A 519 10.33 3.89 -12.08
C VAL A 519 8.84 4.14 -12.29
N CYS A 520 8.23 3.40 -13.22
CA CYS A 520 6.78 3.37 -13.34
C CYS A 520 6.29 2.12 -14.08
N GLU A 521 5.48 1.33 -13.41
CA GLU A 521 4.52 0.44 -14.06
C GLU A 521 3.27 1.26 -14.42
N GLY A 522 2.91 1.36 -15.69
CA GLY A 522 1.70 2.10 -16.12
C GLY A 522 1.89 3.12 -17.25
N ILE A 523 3.12 3.41 -17.67
CA ILE A 523 3.36 4.34 -18.79
C ILE A 523 2.93 3.82 -20.19
N GLY A 524 2.36 2.62 -20.25
CA GLY A 524 1.78 2.08 -21.48
C GLY A 524 0.44 2.72 -21.84
N ILE A 525 -0.23 3.38 -20.89
CA ILE A 525 -1.57 3.92 -21.08
C ILE A 525 -1.47 5.24 -21.84
N ASN A 526 -2.10 5.29 -23.01
CA ASN A 526 -2.39 6.53 -23.71
C ASN A 526 -3.73 7.04 -23.18
N TYR A 527 -3.71 8.17 -22.47
CA TYR A 527 -4.93 8.78 -21.94
C TYR A 527 -5.74 9.56 -22.98
N GLY A 528 -5.37 9.45 -24.27
CA GLY A 528 -6.05 10.10 -25.38
C GLY A 528 -5.85 11.61 -25.42
N THR A 529 -4.81 12.12 -24.74
CA THR A 529 -4.51 13.57 -24.68
C THR A 529 -3.03 13.80 -24.99
N GLU A 530 -2.74 14.82 -25.81
CA GLU A 530 -1.36 15.24 -26.10
C GLU A 530 -0.68 15.87 -24.88
N ARG A 531 -1.48 16.35 -23.91
CA ARG A 531 -1.01 16.98 -22.68
C ARG A 531 -0.27 15.99 -21.77
N PHE A 532 -0.78 14.77 -21.62
CA PHE A 532 -0.21 13.80 -20.68
C PHE A 532 0.86 12.94 -21.33
N LYS A 533 2.12 13.25 -20.99
CA LYS A 533 3.29 12.56 -21.51
C LYS A 533 3.66 11.36 -20.64
N ARG A 534 4.49 10.48 -21.19
CA ARG A 534 5.07 9.33 -20.47
C ARG A 534 6.26 9.75 -19.59
N VAL A 535 6.03 10.76 -18.77
CA VAL A 535 7.00 11.34 -17.83
C VAL A 535 6.48 11.20 -16.41
N ARG A 536 7.39 11.07 -15.45
CA ARG A 536 7.10 10.81 -14.04
C ARG A 536 8.10 11.53 -13.16
N SER A 537 7.75 11.79 -11.91
CA SER A 537 8.72 12.22 -10.90
C SER A 537 8.29 11.69 -9.57
N VAL A 538 9.08 10.75 -9.05
CA VAL A 538 8.73 10.10 -7.79
C VAL A 538 8.75 11.08 -6.63
N VAL A 539 9.60 12.10 -6.70
CA VAL A 539 9.64 13.18 -5.72
C VAL A 539 8.35 14.01 -5.81
N ARG A 540 7.97 14.51 -7.00
CA ARG A 540 6.74 15.31 -7.18
C ARG A 540 5.50 14.55 -6.71
N GLU A 541 5.38 13.28 -7.08
CA GLU A 541 4.20 12.50 -6.73
C GLU A 541 4.13 12.23 -5.23
N ASN A 542 5.25 11.97 -4.54
CA ASN A 542 5.25 11.81 -3.07
C ASN A 542 4.92 13.12 -2.36
N VAL A 543 5.44 14.24 -2.88
CA VAL A 543 5.13 15.59 -2.41
C VAL A 543 3.63 15.88 -2.54
N LEU A 544 3.02 15.51 -3.68
CA LEU A 544 1.59 15.69 -3.91
C LEU A 544 0.73 14.73 -3.08
N THR A 545 1.16 13.50 -2.85
CA THR A 545 0.52 12.60 -1.88
C THR A 545 0.55 13.22 -0.48
N SER A 546 1.65 13.85 -0.07
CA SER A 546 1.71 14.59 1.19
C SER A 546 0.80 15.82 1.20
N MET A 547 0.64 16.52 0.07
CA MET A 547 -0.37 17.58 -0.06
C MET A 547 -1.79 17.06 0.14
N VAL A 548 -2.15 15.92 -0.46
CA VAL A 548 -3.44 15.26 -0.22
C VAL A 548 -3.63 14.96 1.27
N VAL A 549 -2.59 14.44 1.95
CA VAL A 549 -2.62 14.17 3.39
C VAL A 549 -2.88 15.44 4.19
N LEU A 550 -2.12 16.53 3.98
CA LEU A 550 -2.27 17.77 4.76
C LEU A 550 -3.61 18.48 4.46
N CYS A 551 -4.02 18.52 3.19
CA CYS A 551 -5.27 19.15 2.76
C CYS A 551 -6.52 18.42 3.26
N SER A 552 -6.40 17.14 3.62
CA SER A 552 -7.49 16.35 4.23
C SER A 552 -7.95 16.85 5.61
N HIS A 553 -7.19 17.76 6.22
CA HIS A 553 -7.47 18.36 7.52
C HIS A 553 -8.02 19.79 7.45
N GLY A 554 -8.38 20.25 6.25
CA GLY A 554 -9.02 21.54 6.00
C GLY A 554 -8.07 22.73 5.92
N THR A 555 -8.60 23.89 5.57
CA THR A 555 -7.81 25.12 5.32
C THR A 555 -7.10 25.65 6.57
N ALA A 556 -7.70 25.48 7.75
CA ALA A 556 -7.19 26.00 9.01
C ALA A 556 -5.80 25.47 9.38
N VAL A 557 -5.44 24.23 9.01
CA VAL A 557 -4.11 23.67 9.33
C VAL A 557 -2.99 24.27 8.48
N LEU A 558 -3.33 24.84 7.32
CA LEU A 558 -2.37 25.49 6.44
C LEU A 558 -2.09 26.94 6.85
N GLY A 559 -3.00 27.58 7.59
CA GLY A 559 -2.80 28.94 8.12
C GLY A 559 -2.34 29.93 7.05
N ASN A 560 -1.20 30.58 7.27
CA ASN A 560 -0.63 31.56 6.33
C ASN A 560 -0.06 30.95 5.03
N ALA A 561 0.05 29.63 4.94
CA ALA A 561 0.49 28.94 3.72
C ALA A 561 -0.65 28.69 2.73
N LEU A 562 -1.92 28.86 3.13
CA LEU A 562 -3.09 28.47 2.35
C LEU A 562 -3.06 29.01 0.91
N ASP A 563 -2.94 30.33 0.75
CA ASP A 563 -2.98 30.96 -0.58
C ASP A 563 -1.86 30.45 -1.49
N ARG A 564 -0.65 30.27 -0.93
CA ARG A 564 0.52 29.75 -1.67
C ARG A 564 0.30 28.29 -2.06
N VAL A 565 -0.23 27.47 -1.16
CA VAL A 565 -0.53 26.06 -1.41
C VAL A 565 -1.58 25.93 -2.50
N VAL A 566 -2.69 26.66 -2.41
CA VAL A 566 -3.76 26.64 -3.42
C VAL A 566 -3.21 27.08 -4.77
N ALA A 567 -2.45 28.18 -4.83
CA ALA A 567 -1.84 28.65 -6.08
C ALA A 567 -0.88 27.61 -6.69
N GLY A 568 -0.02 27.00 -5.88
CA GLY A 568 0.93 25.97 -6.34
C GLY A 568 0.24 24.70 -6.84
N LEU A 569 -0.81 24.25 -6.17
CA LEU A 569 -1.59 23.09 -6.61
C LEU A 569 -2.33 23.39 -7.92
N ILE A 570 -2.96 24.56 -8.05
CA ILE A 570 -3.61 25.00 -9.29
C ILE A 570 -2.62 25.05 -10.45
N GLU A 571 -1.40 25.54 -10.20
CA GLU A 571 -0.35 25.56 -11.22
C GLU A 571 -0.02 24.13 -11.69
N VAL A 572 0.17 23.17 -10.79
CA VAL A 572 0.35 21.75 -11.15
C VAL A 572 -0.82 21.24 -11.99
N VAL A 573 -2.07 21.53 -11.59
CA VAL A 573 -3.27 21.12 -12.33
C VAL A 573 -3.32 21.72 -13.73
N ARG A 574 -2.74 22.88 -13.97
CA ARG A 574 -2.74 23.54 -15.28
C ARG A 574 -1.59 23.10 -16.17
N THR A 575 -0.39 22.90 -15.61
CA THR A 575 0.84 22.82 -16.41
C THR A 575 1.56 21.48 -16.35
N ASP A 576 1.29 20.64 -15.35
CA ASP A 576 1.98 19.34 -15.25
C ASP A 576 1.54 18.38 -16.37
N GLU A 577 2.52 17.64 -16.88
CA GLU A 577 2.40 16.67 -17.99
C GLU A 577 2.26 15.22 -17.46
N ASN A 578 2.40 15.03 -16.15
CA ASN A 578 2.17 13.77 -15.46
C ASN A 578 0.75 13.75 -14.88
N VAL A 579 -0.11 12.90 -15.45
CA VAL A 579 -1.52 12.76 -15.05
C VAL A 579 -1.71 12.41 -13.57
N PHE A 580 -0.77 11.65 -12.98
CA PHE A 580 -0.82 11.27 -11.57
C PHE A 580 -0.60 12.48 -10.67
N SER A 581 0.36 13.36 -11.01
CA SER A 581 0.57 14.63 -10.33
C SER A 581 -0.68 15.52 -10.41
N VAL A 582 -1.28 15.63 -11.60
CA VAL A 582 -2.49 16.43 -11.81
C VAL A 582 -3.66 15.88 -10.99
N GLY A 583 -3.86 14.56 -10.97
CA GLY A 583 -4.88 13.91 -10.17
C GLY A 583 -4.72 14.17 -8.67
N SER A 584 -3.50 14.07 -8.14
CA SER A 584 -3.24 14.29 -6.72
C SER A 584 -3.39 15.77 -6.35
N ALA A 585 -2.98 16.68 -7.24
CA ALA A 585 -3.19 18.11 -7.03
C ALA A 585 -4.67 18.49 -7.05
N LEU A 586 -5.45 17.93 -7.98
CA LEU A 586 -6.91 18.08 -8.01
C LEU A 586 -7.57 17.56 -6.73
N ASP A 587 -7.19 16.38 -6.26
CA ASP A 587 -7.73 15.84 -5.01
C ASP A 587 -7.36 16.70 -3.78
N ALA A 588 -6.12 17.21 -3.72
CA ALA A 588 -5.72 18.13 -2.66
C ALA A 588 -6.56 19.42 -2.64
N VAL A 589 -6.77 20.05 -3.80
CA VAL A 589 -7.64 21.24 -3.94
C VAL A 589 -9.08 20.90 -3.57
N ASN A 590 -9.58 19.75 -4.03
CA ASN A 590 -10.91 19.26 -3.72
C ASN A 590 -11.15 19.09 -2.22
N ARG A 591 -10.18 18.56 -1.48
CA ARG A 591 -10.27 18.38 -0.03
C ARG A 591 -10.34 19.71 0.72
N LEU A 592 -9.61 20.73 0.27
CA LEU A 592 -9.72 22.08 0.84
C LEU A 592 -11.09 22.73 0.54
N ALA A 593 -11.67 22.41 -0.61
CA ALA A 593 -12.98 22.93 -1.00
C ALA A 593 -14.15 22.25 -0.27
N ASN A 594 -14.06 20.94 0.00
CA ASN A 594 -15.23 20.13 0.34
C ASN A 594 -15.16 19.38 1.68
N LEU A 595 -13.99 19.23 2.31
CA LEU A 595 -13.90 18.61 3.64
C LEU A 595 -13.93 19.66 4.76
N GLY A 596 -14.57 19.30 5.88
CA GLY A 596 -14.68 20.19 7.05
C GLY A 596 -15.46 21.48 6.72
N ASP A 597 -14.94 22.62 7.16
CA ASP A 597 -15.49 23.95 6.86
C ASP A 597 -15.06 24.46 5.47
N GLY A 598 -15.19 23.61 4.45
CA GLY A 598 -14.63 23.80 3.11
C GLY A 598 -14.78 25.21 2.52
N ASP A 599 -13.83 25.61 1.67
CA ASP A 599 -13.78 26.96 1.11
C ASP A 599 -14.55 27.06 -0.23
N ALA A 600 -15.61 27.87 -0.23
CA ALA A 600 -16.47 28.04 -1.40
C ALA A 600 -15.78 28.69 -2.60
N ASP A 601 -14.74 29.50 -2.40
CA ASP A 601 -13.99 30.16 -3.47
C ASP A 601 -13.02 29.17 -4.11
N ILE A 602 -12.38 28.33 -3.30
CA ILE A 602 -11.62 27.16 -3.77
C ILE A 602 -12.56 26.21 -4.53
N GLY A 603 -13.78 25.97 -4.04
CA GLY A 603 -14.78 25.12 -4.71
C GLY A 603 -15.21 25.62 -6.08
N ARG A 604 -15.39 26.93 -6.26
CA ARG A 604 -15.64 27.52 -7.59
C ARG A 604 -14.44 27.34 -8.52
N THR A 605 -13.23 27.51 -7.99
CA THR A 605 -11.99 27.31 -8.76
C THR A 605 -11.83 25.85 -9.17
N LEU A 606 -12.07 24.91 -8.26
CA LEU A 606 -12.08 23.48 -8.54
C LEU A 606 -13.05 23.14 -9.68
N THR A 607 -14.28 23.66 -9.62
CA THR A 607 -15.29 23.40 -10.66
C THR A 607 -14.80 23.86 -12.03
N ALA A 608 -14.22 25.07 -12.12
CA ALA A 608 -13.65 25.57 -13.37
C ALA A 608 -12.47 24.70 -13.87
N LEU A 609 -11.60 24.22 -12.96
CA LEU A 609 -10.53 23.31 -13.32
C LEU A 609 -11.07 21.99 -13.88
N LEU A 610 -12.13 21.43 -13.29
CA LEU A 610 -12.76 20.20 -13.78
C LEU A 610 -13.42 20.43 -15.17
N GLU A 611 -14.00 21.60 -15.42
CA GLU A 611 -14.54 21.94 -16.75
C GLU A 611 -13.46 21.98 -17.84
N ASP A 612 -12.27 22.47 -17.49
CA ASP A 612 -11.11 22.55 -18.41
C ASP A 612 -10.36 21.22 -18.56
N MET A 613 -10.56 20.27 -17.64
CA MET A 613 -9.81 19.03 -17.60
C MET A 613 -10.36 18.01 -18.59
N PRO A 614 -9.48 17.39 -19.41
CA PRO A 614 -9.96 16.41 -20.37
C PRO A 614 -10.36 15.10 -19.68
N ILE A 615 -9.74 14.70 -18.58
CA ILE A 615 -10.04 13.44 -17.90
C ILE A 615 -10.04 13.64 -16.40
N HIS A 616 -10.85 12.84 -15.72
CA HIS A 616 -11.02 12.88 -14.29
C HIS A 616 -10.79 11.50 -13.66
N SER A 617 -10.21 11.49 -12.45
CA SER A 617 -10.28 10.33 -11.55
C SER A 617 -11.37 10.64 -10.54
N TRP A 618 -12.58 10.15 -10.78
CA TRP A 618 -13.76 10.47 -9.97
C TRP A 618 -13.71 9.84 -8.58
N GLU A 619 -13.02 8.71 -8.44
CA GLU A 619 -12.90 7.94 -7.21
C GLU A 619 -12.26 8.75 -6.07
N PRO A 620 -11.05 9.33 -6.23
CA PRO A 620 -10.48 10.20 -5.21
C PRO A 620 -11.30 11.47 -4.99
N LEU A 621 -11.85 12.08 -6.05
CA LEU A 621 -12.61 13.33 -5.93
C LEU A 621 -13.88 13.15 -5.09
N VAL A 622 -14.69 12.14 -5.39
CA VAL A 622 -15.90 11.85 -4.61
C VAL A 622 -15.52 11.50 -3.17
N ARG A 623 -14.48 10.68 -2.98
CA ARG A 623 -14.02 10.35 -1.63
C ARG A 623 -13.51 11.57 -0.86
N GLY A 624 -12.91 12.54 -1.56
CA GLY A 624 -12.46 13.83 -1.03
C GLY A 624 -13.59 14.85 -0.81
N GLY A 625 -14.86 14.44 -0.95
CA GLY A 625 -16.04 15.27 -0.66
C GLY A 625 -16.69 15.92 -1.88
N PHE A 626 -16.21 15.66 -3.10
CA PHE A 626 -16.87 16.15 -4.30
C PHE A 626 -18.25 15.52 -4.46
N GLU A 627 -19.25 16.32 -4.81
CA GLU A 627 -20.62 15.83 -4.88
C GLU A 627 -20.79 14.74 -5.96
N ARG A 628 -21.15 13.53 -5.53
CA ARG A 628 -21.38 12.39 -6.41
C ARG A 628 -22.41 12.67 -7.53
N SER A 629 -23.44 13.45 -7.23
CA SER A 629 -24.50 13.81 -8.20
C SER A 629 -23.96 14.68 -9.34
N ALA A 630 -22.90 15.46 -9.08
CA ALA A 630 -22.30 16.39 -10.03
C ALA A 630 -21.48 15.69 -11.12
N VAL A 631 -21.00 14.47 -10.87
CA VAL A 631 -20.13 13.70 -11.78
C VAL A 631 -20.74 13.60 -13.18
N GLY A 632 -22.03 13.28 -13.28
CA GLY A 632 -22.72 13.09 -14.57
C GLY A 632 -22.71 14.31 -15.50
N ARG A 633 -22.40 15.51 -14.99
CA ARG A 633 -22.27 16.74 -15.78
C ARG A 633 -21.01 16.76 -16.65
N PHE A 634 -19.97 16.02 -16.26
CA PHE A 634 -18.65 16.05 -16.89
C PHE A 634 -18.39 14.81 -17.76
N THR A 635 -19.03 13.69 -17.43
CA THR A 635 -18.63 12.37 -17.93
C THR A 635 -18.97 12.10 -19.39
N GLN A 636 -19.95 12.78 -19.99
CA GLN A 636 -20.37 12.45 -21.36
C GLN A 636 -19.22 12.60 -22.36
N SER A 637 -18.41 13.66 -22.22
CA SER A 637 -17.25 13.89 -23.08
C SER A 637 -16.13 12.86 -22.88
N GLU A 638 -16.08 12.21 -21.71
CA GLU A 638 -15.13 11.14 -21.40
C GLU A 638 -15.62 9.79 -21.92
N ILE A 639 -16.92 9.52 -21.79
CA ILE A 639 -17.58 8.30 -22.26
C ILE A 639 -17.51 8.20 -23.79
N ASP A 640 -17.66 9.33 -24.48
CA ASP A 640 -17.68 9.39 -25.95
C ASP A 640 -16.28 9.36 -26.57
N ARG A 641 -15.22 9.30 -25.76
CA ARG A 641 -13.85 9.20 -26.30
C ARG A 641 -13.58 7.81 -26.86
N PRO A 642 -12.93 7.76 -28.04
CA PRO A 642 -12.63 6.51 -28.73
C PRO A 642 -11.60 5.64 -28.02
#